data_AF-A0A1V6QJX8-F1
#
_entry.id   AF-A0A1V6QJX8-F1
#
_cell.length_a   1.000
_cell.length_b   1.000
_cell.length_c   1.000
_cell.angle_alpha   90.00
_cell.angle_beta   90.00
_cell.angle_gamma   90.00
#
_symmetry.space_group_name_H-M   'P 1'
#
loop_
_entity.id
_entity.type
_entity.pdbx_description
1 polymer ?
#
loop_
_entity_poly.entity_id
_entity_poly.type
_entity_poly.pdbx_seq_one_letter_code
_entity_poly.pdbx_strand_id
1 'polypeptide(L)'
;MSSTTTQTITQRGSFSTEVKNDDFLKKIIKHLSQLTFDPDFQKASATYSQVKEQQEQVRIRDDKLAKLQKDVKAQEENEVLAFSKLSAVNQTLTTQKENAEKQNASLHKEVTEKERSLTEISRRIQDFQSQIQTQLSERSQDEKKMSSMVAKHNLEISFLQKKLKESDGTIDQMKTTHVNLTSLLDVEQRKSGSLEKEKKSLDETMREARGRLEKLDAFILKSQQVDEQSIIDDFSGLWDYATDEIWTVLQHNLNDEKLTNDRSWKKLRLDADEAVRDGATQGQSVPLCASNSDSAKGMRLAVILGILSREIDNEIFQPSYFPSDTGHFRRSLNKIVKSDNEKEHFYRSVLLSIDRDLQEAELWSRAESVVQKVSHYLDELLSTAQYGELKVKIKNVVERAIEVWRPIQHATKRYETEFDPVDWSHDEDFLFQFPVGAEDSMEADHPDEPLLVIFPGLSSLERDGLILTSVVPLMSSQRLCVAAKKELREDLRGKSSPTAKQPGRKRQNSVAKAPSQSNESNFLGGHSGGSGKYPERSNHGSRLETRGPLLERLHSETQATTQLAGRIFKGGIVVALQQPRHSHPFGEGLDAVIRECHRASKRVMRDKEPCILLCAGKAWLPDTKQSDKQKGDAYRLESIKALTVLKTCMYSLTEQTVSDSDILQ
;
A
#
# COMPACT_ATOMS: atom_id res chain seq x y z
N MET A 1 98.27 0.71 125.01
CA MET A 1 99.69 1.03 125.27
C MET A 1 99.73 1.59 126.70
N SER A 2 100.25 0.88 127.71
CA SER A 2 101.66 0.58 128.02
C SER A 2 102.32 1.71 128.84
N SER A 3 103.16 1.51 129.88
CA SER A 3 103.59 0.29 130.63
C SER A 3 104.31 0.67 131.96
N THR A 4 104.66 -0.35 132.78
CA THR A 4 105.46 -0.38 134.06
C THR A 4 106.95 0.06 133.89
N THR A 5 107.83 0.25 134.91
CA THR A 5 107.98 -0.26 136.31
C THR A 5 108.96 0.60 137.18
N THR A 6 109.12 0.29 138.49
CA THR A 6 110.34 0.46 139.38
C THR A 6 110.77 1.89 139.85
N GLN A 7 111.30 2.19 141.07
CA GLN A 7 112.53 1.80 141.88
C GLN A 7 113.75 2.78 141.61
N THR A 8 114.77 3.11 142.44
CA THR A 8 115.58 2.38 143.47
C THR A 8 116.40 3.26 144.47
N ILE A 9 116.49 2.81 145.75
CA ILE A 9 117.50 2.91 146.87
C ILE A 9 118.83 3.73 146.70
N THR A 10 119.43 4.33 147.78
CA THR A 10 120.82 4.02 148.37
C THR A 10 121.65 5.15 149.08
N GLN A 11 121.93 5.01 150.40
CA GLN A 11 123.12 5.45 151.26
C GLN A 11 123.70 6.92 151.19
N ARG A 12 124.74 7.41 151.94
CA ARG A 12 125.83 6.83 152.78
C ARG A 12 126.58 7.84 153.73
N GLY A 13 127.03 7.41 154.93
CA GLY A 13 128.25 7.88 155.69
C GLY A 13 128.28 9.28 156.36
N SER A 14 129.25 9.65 157.26
CA SER A 14 130.25 8.89 158.07
C SER A 14 131.16 9.79 158.97
N PHE A 15 131.69 9.27 160.11
CA PHE A 15 132.89 9.75 160.89
C PHE A 15 132.83 11.16 161.58
N SER A 16 133.66 11.62 162.54
CA SER A 16 134.60 11.10 163.61
C SER A 16 135.12 12.35 164.44
N THR A 17 136.01 12.42 165.47
CA THR A 17 137.00 11.53 166.14
C THR A 17 137.41 12.05 167.56
N GLU A 18 137.51 11.15 168.57
CA GLU A 18 138.50 11.01 169.70
C GLU A 18 139.18 12.17 170.53
N VAL A 19 139.69 11.76 171.73
CA VAL A 19 140.98 12.14 172.42
C VAL A 19 141.07 13.11 173.66
N LYS A 20 141.19 12.47 174.85
CA LYS A 20 142.14 12.59 176.01
C LYS A 20 142.45 13.90 176.78
N ASN A 21 142.46 13.77 178.12
CA ASN A 21 143.44 14.24 179.15
C ASN A 21 142.71 14.67 180.45
N ASP A 22 142.23 13.77 181.31
CA ASP A 22 142.92 12.84 182.23
C ASP A 22 143.36 13.45 183.58
N ASP A 23 144.44 14.23 183.69
CA ASP A 23 145.08 14.51 185.00
C ASP A 23 144.27 15.41 185.97
N PHE A 24 143.08 15.88 185.56
CA PHE A 24 142.10 16.55 186.42
C PHE A 24 141.21 15.57 187.23
N LEU A 25 141.02 14.32 186.76
CA LEU A 25 140.10 13.32 187.34
C LEU A 25 140.41 12.99 188.81
N LYS A 26 141.70 12.90 189.15
CA LYS A 26 142.18 12.44 190.47
C LYS A 26 141.86 13.41 191.61
N LYS A 27 141.47 14.66 191.32
CA LYS A 27 140.91 15.60 192.31
C LYS A 27 139.38 15.51 192.40
N ILE A 28 138.67 15.36 191.28
CA ILE A 28 137.20 15.38 191.24
C ILE A 28 136.56 14.15 191.89
N ILE A 29 137.11 12.95 191.69
CA ILE A 29 136.55 11.70 192.27
C ILE A 29 136.47 11.77 193.81
N LYS A 30 137.36 12.54 194.46
CA LYS A 30 137.39 12.71 195.92
C LYS A 30 136.37 13.75 196.45
N HIS A 31 135.59 14.41 195.60
CA HIS A 31 134.47 15.28 196.00
C HIS A 31 133.12 14.76 195.52
N LEU A 32 133.04 14.04 194.39
CA LEU A 32 131.79 13.46 193.89
C LEU A 32 131.11 12.49 194.88
N SER A 33 131.86 11.88 195.79
CA SER A 33 131.32 11.00 196.84
C SER A 33 130.61 11.72 197.99
N GLN A 34 130.67 13.06 198.08
CA GLN A 34 130.05 13.85 199.16
C GLN A 34 128.79 14.62 198.73
N LEU A 35 128.48 14.70 197.42
CA LEU A 35 127.36 15.49 196.90
C LEU A 35 126.11 14.67 196.52
N THR A 36 126.21 13.33 196.52
CA THR A 36 125.18 12.41 196.00
C THR A 36 124.03 12.10 196.98
N PHE A 37 124.09 12.59 198.21
CA PHE A 37 123.07 12.39 199.26
C PHE A 37 122.27 13.66 199.58
N ASP A 38 122.42 14.73 198.81
CA ASP A 38 121.69 15.99 199.01
C ASP A 38 120.24 15.93 198.46
N PRO A 39 119.21 16.34 199.23
CA PRO A 39 117.82 16.27 198.81
C PRO A 39 117.45 17.20 197.64
N ASP A 40 118.13 18.34 197.45
CA ASP A 40 117.81 19.23 196.32
C ASP A 40 118.32 18.66 194.98
N PHE A 41 119.29 17.73 195.01
CA PHE A 41 119.69 16.97 193.82
C PHE A 41 118.57 16.05 193.30
N GLN A 42 117.71 15.51 194.19
CA GLN A 42 116.55 14.71 193.77
C GLN A 42 115.48 15.56 193.06
N LYS A 43 115.26 16.83 193.48
CA LYS A 43 114.36 17.76 192.76
C LYS A 43 114.84 18.05 191.35
N ALA A 44 116.15 18.23 191.15
CA ALA A 44 116.71 18.45 189.82
C ALA A 44 116.45 17.25 188.89
N SER A 45 116.60 16.02 189.41
CA SER A 45 116.32 14.78 188.66
C SER A 45 114.85 14.69 188.20
N ALA A 46 113.89 14.91 189.11
CA ALA A 46 112.47 14.86 188.78
C ALA A 46 112.06 15.91 187.71
N THR A 47 112.63 17.12 187.80
CA THR A 47 112.32 18.22 186.87
C THR A 47 112.83 17.91 185.46
N TYR A 48 114.01 17.27 185.33
CA TYR A 48 114.58 16.87 184.04
C TYR A 48 113.71 15.85 183.29
N SER A 49 113.10 14.90 184.01
CA SER A 49 112.16 13.93 183.41
C SER A 49 110.95 14.60 182.76
N GLN A 50 110.39 15.63 183.41
CA GLN A 50 109.18 16.32 182.92
C GLN A 50 109.44 17.14 181.64
N VAL A 51 110.61 17.78 181.52
CA VAL A 51 111.01 18.52 180.31
C VAL A 51 111.11 17.59 179.10
N LYS A 52 111.69 16.39 179.30
CA LYS A 52 111.84 15.39 178.23
C LYS A 52 110.49 14.91 177.67
N GLU A 53 109.47 14.80 178.52
CA GLU A 53 108.13 14.37 178.11
C GLU A 53 107.37 15.46 177.33
N GLN A 54 107.54 16.75 177.67
CA GLN A 54 107.02 17.84 176.85
C GLN A 54 107.67 17.91 175.47
N GLN A 55 108.97 17.59 175.38
CA GLN A 55 109.73 17.65 174.13
C GLN A 55 109.22 16.64 173.08
N GLU A 56 108.80 15.44 173.50
CA GLU A 56 108.21 14.44 172.59
C GLU A 56 106.77 14.80 172.17
N GLN A 57 106.00 15.50 173.03
CA GLN A 57 104.67 16.00 172.65
C GLN A 57 104.70 17.08 171.56
N VAL A 58 105.75 17.91 171.48
CA VAL A 58 105.92 18.89 170.40
C VAL A 58 106.11 18.17 169.07
N ARG A 59 107.07 17.22 169.03
CA ARG A 59 107.38 16.40 167.85
C ARG A 59 106.14 15.69 167.27
N ILE A 60 105.29 15.12 168.13
CA ILE A 60 104.04 14.44 167.73
C ILE A 60 103.02 15.41 167.08
N ARG A 61 103.10 16.72 167.34
CA ARG A 61 102.22 17.73 166.72
C ARG A 61 102.76 18.19 165.36
N ASP A 62 104.07 18.32 165.22
CA ASP A 62 104.71 18.73 163.96
C ASP A 62 104.50 17.68 162.85
N ASP A 63 104.69 16.39 163.18
CA ASP A 63 104.39 15.26 162.27
C ASP A 63 102.91 15.25 161.80
N LYS A 64 102.00 15.80 162.62
CA LYS A 64 100.56 15.89 162.31
C LYS A 64 100.24 17.07 161.37
N LEU A 65 100.93 18.19 161.51
CA LEU A 65 100.77 19.37 160.65
C LEU A 65 101.34 19.16 159.25
N ALA A 66 102.51 18.51 159.15
CA ALA A 66 103.13 18.15 157.87
C ALA A 66 102.20 17.26 157.01
N LYS A 67 101.36 16.43 157.63
CA LYS A 67 100.36 15.62 156.94
C LYS A 67 99.21 16.47 156.38
N LEU A 68 98.65 17.39 157.17
CA LEU A 68 97.54 18.25 156.73
C LEU A 68 97.90 19.14 155.53
N GLN A 69 99.13 19.69 155.49
CA GLN A 69 99.59 20.46 154.34
C GLN A 69 99.69 19.63 153.04
N LYS A 70 99.92 18.31 153.16
CA LYS A 70 99.96 17.42 152.00
C LYS A 70 98.56 17.13 151.44
N ASP A 71 97.59 16.93 152.33
CA ASP A 71 96.22 16.58 151.95
C ASP A 71 95.48 17.76 151.29
N VAL A 72 95.71 19.01 151.75
CA VAL A 72 95.15 20.23 151.12
C VAL A 72 95.61 20.39 149.66
N LYS A 73 96.91 20.21 149.39
CA LYS A 73 97.46 20.42 148.05
C LYS A 73 96.91 19.41 147.02
N ALA A 74 96.56 18.20 147.46
CA ALA A 74 95.93 17.19 146.61
C ALA A 74 94.47 17.53 146.23
N GLN A 75 93.81 18.47 146.93
CA GLN A 75 92.45 18.89 146.61
C GLN A 75 92.42 19.96 145.50
N GLU A 76 93.32 20.95 145.56
CA GLU A 76 93.42 22.04 144.55
C GLU A 76 93.70 21.48 143.14
N GLU A 77 94.59 20.49 143.02
CA GLU A 77 94.93 19.84 141.75
C GLU A 77 93.74 19.09 141.10
N ASN A 78 92.73 18.71 141.88
CA ASN A 78 91.54 17.98 141.41
C ASN A 78 90.44 18.93 140.87
N GLU A 79 90.25 20.10 141.48
CA GLU A 79 89.23 21.07 141.04
C GLU A 79 89.55 21.67 139.66
N VAL A 80 90.83 21.97 139.39
CA VAL A 80 91.30 22.45 138.07
C VAL A 80 91.00 21.42 136.97
N LEU A 81 91.13 20.12 137.28
CA LEU A 81 90.86 19.02 136.37
C LEU A 81 89.35 18.82 136.09
N ALA A 82 88.49 19.18 137.05
CA ALA A 82 87.04 19.18 136.89
C ALA A 82 86.55 20.33 136.00
N PHE A 83 87.05 21.56 136.23
CA PHE A 83 86.61 22.75 135.48
C PHE A 83 86.94 22.66 133.98
N SER A 84 88.13 22.12 133.65
CA SER A 84 88.56 21.85 132.27
C SER A 84 87.56 20.99 131.48
N LYS A 85 87.06 19.90 132.07
CA LYS A 85 86.11 18.99 131.42
C LYS A 85 84.75 19.63 131.15
N LEU A 86 84.29 20.49 132.06
CA LEU A 86 82.96 21.12 131.95
C LEU A 86 82.89 22.13 130.79
N SER A 87 84.00 22.84 130.53
CA SER A 87 84.11 23.77 129.39
C SER A 87 83.95 23.08 128.03
N ALA A 88 84.59 21.91 127.85
CA ALA A 88 84.56 21.17 126.59
C ALA A 88 83.16 20.63 126.22
N VAL A 89 82.40 20.17 127.23
CA VAL A 89 81.02 19.69 127.03
C VAL A 89 80.11 20.83 126.55
N ASN A 90 80.27 22.04 127.10
CA ASN A 90 79.40 23.16 126.78
C ASN A 90 79.56 23.64 125.32
N GLN A 91 80.80 23.68 124.79
CA GLN A 91 81.07 23.96 123.36
C GLN A 91 80.50 22.89 122.40
N THR A 92 80.36 21.65 122.88
CA THR A 92 79.80 20.54 122.08
C THR A 92 78.26 20.67 121.96
N LEU A 93 77.59 21.20 123.00
CA LEU A 93 76.14 21.44 122.97
C LEU A 93 75.75 22.61 122.06
N THR A 94 76.51 23.71 122.07
CA THR A 94 76.23 24.86 121.17
C THR A 94 76.34 24.49 119.69
N THR A 95 77.35 23.70 119.33
CA THR A 95 77.55 23.25 117.94
C THR A 95 76.49 22.24 117.48
N GLN A 96 75.94 21.41 118.38
CA GLN A 96 74.77 20.58 118.06
C GLN A 96 73.50 21.42 117.83
N LYS A 97 73.25 22.44 118.67
CA LYS A 97 72.06 23.30 118.54
C LYS A 97 71.98 24.00 117.17
N GLU A 98 73.06 24.64 116.74
CA GLU A 98 73.09 25.32 115.44
C GLU A 98 72.83 24.39 114.26
N ASN A 99 73.26 23.13 114.37
CA ASN A 99 73.10 22.15 113.29
C ASN A 99 71.64 21.68 113.18
N ALA A 100 70.95 21.52 114.31
CA ALA A 100 69.52 21.22 114.36
C ALA A 100 68.66 22.38 113.80
N GLU A 101 68.99 23.62 114.14
CA GLU A 101 68.28 24.81 113.61
C GLU A 101 68.42 24.93 112.08
N LYS A 102 69.61 24.62 111.53
CA LYS A 102 69.85 24.57 110.07
C LYS A 102 69.03 23.46 109.38
N GLN A 103 68.90 22.28 109.98
CA GLN A 103 68.05 21.20 109.44
C GLN A 103 66.56 21.58 109.43
N ASN A 104 66.06 22.20 110.50
CA ASN A 104 64.66 22.60 110.60
C ASN A 104 64.27 23.65 109.54
N ALA A 105 65.18 24.60 109.25
CA ALA A 105 65.00 25.58 108.18
C ALA A 105 64.96 24.93 106.78
N SER A 106 65.76 23.88 106.55
CA SER A 106 65.74 23.11 105.30
C SER A 106 64.41 22.35 105.10
N LEU A 107 63.91 21.69 106.15
CA LEU A 107 62.64 20.95 106.10
C LEU A 107 61.43 21.85 105.85
N HIS A 108 61.36 23.02 106.49
CA HIS A 108 60.29 24.00 106.22
C HIS A 108 60.26 24.44 104.75
N LYS A 109 61.44 24.67 104.13
CA LYS A 109 61.50 25.01 102.71
C LYS A 109 60.95 23.88 101.84
N GLU A 110 61.37 22.63 102.09
CA GLU A 110 60.92 21.46 101.32
C GLU A 110 59.40 21.23 101.42
N VAL A 111 58.81 21.46 102.60
CA VAL A 111 57.34 21.39 102.80
C VAL A 111 56.62 22.40 101.90
N THR A 112 57.03 23.68 101.90
CA THR A 112 56.37 24.71 101.07
C THR A 112 56.50 24.46 99.57
N GLU A 113 57.56 23.79 99.13
CA GLU A 113 57.77 23.40 97.73
C GLU A 113 56.90 22.18 97.33
N LYS A 114 56.68 21.25 98.27
CA LYS A 114 55.74 20.12 98.10
C LYS A 114 54.27 20.57 98.09
N GLU A 115 53.88 21.54 98.92
CA GLU A 115 52.54 22.13 98.89
C GLU A 115 52.29 22.88 97.57
N ARG A 116 53.30 23.62 97.07
CA ARG A 116 53.23 24.29 95.76
C ARG A 116 53.02 23.30 94.61
N SER A 117 53.72 22.16 94.60
CA SER A 117 53.54 21.14 93.56
C SER A 117 52.21 20.38 93.69
N LEU A 118 51.70 20.15 94.91
CA LEU A 118 50.37 19.58 95.14
C LEU A 118 49.23 20.42 94.55
N THR A 119 49.29 21.75 94.69
CA THR A 119 48.27 22.65 94.12
C THR A 119 48.28 22.66 92.59
N GLU A 120 49.46 22.65 91.95
CA GLU A 120 49.59 22.53 90.48
C GLU A 120 49.14 21.15 89.96
N ILE A 121 49.38 20.06 90.71
CA ILE A 121 48.85 18.73 90.36
C ILE A 121 47.32 18.73 90.42
N SER A 122 46.73 19.31 91.47
CA SER A 122 45.28 19.42 91.63
C SER A 122 44.64 20.20 90.48
N ARG A 123 45.27 21.31 90.07
CA ARG A 123 44.84 22.11 88.91
C ARG A 123 44.83 21.30 87.62
N ARG A 124 45.89 20.52 87.35
CA ARG A 124 45.98 19.66 86.15
C ARG A 124 44.93 18.55 86.14
N ILE A 125 44.60 17.96 87.30
CA ILE A 125 43.54 16.96 87.41
C ILE A 125 42.19 17.56 86.98
N GLN A 126 41.89 18.79 87.42
CA GLN A 126 40.66 19.50 87.04
C GLN A 126 40.65 19.89 85.54
N ASP A 127 41.78 20.33 84.98
CA ASP A 127 41.94 20.59 83.55
C ASP A 127 41.66 19.31 82.72
N PHE A 128 42.24 18.17 83.09
CA PHE A 128 42.02 16.89 82.40
C PHE A 128 40.58 16.38 82.55
N GLN A 129 39.97 16.52 83.74
CA GLN A 129 38.57 16.13 83.95
C GLN A 129 37.62 16.92 83.06
N SER A 130 37.90 18.21 82.85
CA SER A 130 37.15 19.06 81.90
C SER A 130 37.34 18.61 80.44
N GLN A 131 38.58 18.29 80.03
CA GLN A 131 38.87 17.79 78.68
C GLN A 131 38.17 16.44 78.37
N ILE A 132 38.19 15.50 79.32
CA ILE A 132 37.51 14.20 79.19
C ILE A 132 36.00 14.40 79.00
N GLN A 133 35.38 15.30 79.78
CA GLN A 133 33.95 15.57 79.68
C GLN A 133 33.57 16.17 78.31
N THR A 134 34.40 17.05 77.75
CA THR A 134 34.22 17.59 76.39
C THR A 134 34.32 16.49 75.33
N GLN A 135 35.37 15.67 75.36
CA GLN A 135 35.57 14.59 74.38
C GLN A 135 34.47 13.52 74.41
N LEU A 136 33.89 13.23 75.59
CA LEU A 136 32.74 12.33 75.71
C LEU A 136 31.47 12.92 75.06
N SER A 137 31.27 14.24 75.18
CA SER A 137 30.15 14.93 74.53
C SER A 137 30.29 14.93 73.00
N GLU A 138 31.48 15.26 72.50
CA GLU A 138 31.82 15.24 71.06
C GLU A 138 31.61 13.84 70.47
N ARG A 139 32.18 12.80 71.09
CA ARG A 139 31.97 11.41 70.66
C ARG A 139 30.50 11.01 70.64
N SER A 140 29.72 11.36 71.66
CA SER A 140 28.28 11.04 71.69
C SER A 140 27.50 11.77 70.60
N GLN A 141 27.93 12.96 70.19
CA GLN A 141 27.31 13.67 69.08
C GLN A 141 27.68 13.06 67.72
N ASP A 142 28.95 12.67 67.53
CA ASP A 142 29.42 12.06 66.28
C ASP A 142 28.92 10.62 66.10
N GLU A 143 28.78 9.85 67.17
CA GLU A 143 28.13 8.53 67.16
C GLU A 143 26.66 8.63 66.69
N LYS A 144 25.92 9.66 67.14
CA LYS A 144 24.56 9.94 66.68
C LYS A 144 24.51 10.35 65.21
N LYS A 145 25.44 11.20 64.74
CA LYS A 145 25.59 11.54 63.30
C LYS A 145 25.87 10.29 62.47
N MET A 146 26.82 9.46 62.92
CA MET A 146 27.23 8.23 62.24
C MET A 146 26.06 7.24 62.15
N SER A 147 25.36 6.99 63.26
CA SER A 147 24.18 6.13 63.32
C SER A 147 23.07 6.61 62.35
N SER A 148 22.82 7.92 62.30
CA SER A 148 21.86 8.51 61.34
C SER A 148 22.29 8.34 59.88
N MET A 149 23.58 8.46 59.57
CA MET A 149 24.11 8.22 58.21
C MET A 149 24.04 6.74 57.82
N VAL A 150 24.39 5.83 58.73
CA VAL A 150 24.27 4.37 58.51
C VAL A 150 22.81 3.97 58.27
N ALA A 151 21.86 4.49 59.06
CA ALA A 151 20.43 4.27 58.83
C ALA A 151 19.97 4.78 57.45
N LYS A 152 20.42 5.97 57.04
CA LYS A 152 20.12 6.52 55.70
C LYS A 152 20.69 5.65 54.58
N HIS A 153 21.96 5.25 54.66
CA HIS A 153 22.59 4.42 53.65
C HIS A 153 21.96 3.02 53.56
N ASN A 154 21.51 2.43 54.68
CA ASN A 154 20.80 1.16 54.66
C ASN A 154 19.44 1.24 53.94
N LEU A 155 18.72 2.35 54.06
CA LEU A 155 17.49 2.60 53.28
C LEU A 155 17.79 2.76 51.78
N GLU A 156 18.87 3.47 51.43
CA GLU A 156 19.30 3.69 50.05
C GLU A 156 19.78 2.39 49.39
N ILE A 157 20.57 1.57 50.08
CA ILE A 157 20.96 0.22 49.66
C ILE A 157 19.73 -0.66 49.42
N SER A 158 18.75 -0.65 50.33
CA SER A 158 17.51 -1.42 50.19
C SER A 158 16.68 -0.99 48.98
N PHE A 159 16.61 0.32 48.71
CA PHE A 159 15.95 0.89 47.53
C PHE A 159 16.65 0.53 46.22
N LEU A 160 17.99 0.59 46.19
CA LEU A 160 18.79 0.20 45.03
C LEU A 160 18.70 -1.31 44.76
N GLN A 161 18.73 -2.16 45.79
CA GLN A 161 18.51 -3.61 45.66
C GLN A 161 17.11 -3.95 45.12
N LYS A 162 16.08 -3.19 45.53
CA LYS A 162 14.73 -3.34 44.96
C LYS A 162 14.72 -2.98 43.47
N LYS A 163 15.27 -1.81 43.09
CA LYS A 163 15.37 -1.37 41.70
C LYS A 163 16.17 -2.33 40.81
N LEU A 164 17.22 -2.95 41.35
CA LEU A 164 18.01 -3.94 40.62
C LEU A 164 17.13 -5.14 40.22
N LYS A 165 16.38 -5.71 41.17
CA LYS A 165 15.44 -6.82 40.89
C LYS A 165 14.32 -6.46 39.91
N GLU A 166 13.82 -5.23 39.98
CA GLU A 166 12.83 -4.71 39.02
C GLU A 166 13.44 -4.61 37.60
N SER A 167 14.70 -4.17 37.50
CA SER A 167 15.45 -4.13 36.24
C SER A 167 15.73 -5.55 35.69
N ASP A 168 16.17 -6.49 36.54
CA ASP A 168 16.47 -7.87 36.16
C ASP A 168 15.22 -8.57 35.60
N GLY A 169 14.07 -8.42 36.28
CA GLY A 169 12.78 -8.95 35.79
C GLY A 169 12.35 -8.34 34.46
N THR A 170 12.66 -7.05 34.22
CA THR A 170 12.40 -6.38 32.94
C THR A 170 13.35 -6.90 31.84
N ILE A 171 14.61 -7.20 32.17
CA ILE A 171 15.59 -7.81 31.27
C ILE A 171 15.16 -9.22 30.86
N ASP A 172 14.63 -10.03 31.77
CA ASP A 172 14.16 -11.39 31.44
C ASP A 172 12.85 -11.38 30.63
N GLN A 173 11.96 -10.41 30.86
CA GLN A 173 10.84 -10.14 29.95
C GLN A 173 11.33 -9.77 28.55
N MET A 174 12.32 -8.87 28.44
CA MET A 174 12.91 -8.51 27.14
C MET A 174 13.50 -9.72 26.42
N LYS A 175 14.27 -10.59 27.10
CA LYS A 175 14.79 -11.85 26.53
C LYS A 175 13.66 -12.74 26.00
N THR A 176 12.58 -12.90 26.76
CA THR A 176 11.41 -13.69 26.35
C THR A 176 10.74 -13.10 25.10
N THR A 177 10.53 -11.78 25.06
CA THR A 177 9.98 -11.12 23.86
C THR A 177 10.90 -11.24 22.65
N HIS A 178 12.23 -11.16 22.83
CA HIS A 178 13.19 -11.36 21.74
C HIS A 178 13.07 -12.76 21.14
N VAL A 179 13.06 -13.82 21.96
CA VAL A 179 12.93 -15.21 21.48
C VAL A 179 11.62 -15.40 20.70
N ASN A 180 10.51 -14.86 21.20
CA ASN A 180 9.23 -14.90 20.51
C ASN A 180 9.25 -14.15 19.16
N LEU A 181 9.88 -12.97 19.11
CA LEU A 181 10.03 -12.19 17.86
C LEU A 181 10.96 -12.87 16.85
N THR A 182 12.06 -13.50 17.29
CA THR A 182 12.90 -14.33 16.42
C THR A 182 12.11 -15.49 15.84
N SER A 183 11.32 -16.20 16.65
CA SER A 183 10.47 -17.30 16.16
C SER A 183 9.38 -16.83 15.19
N LEU A 184 8.81 -15.63 15.37
CA LEU A 184 7.82 -15.06 14.46
C LEU A 184 8.46 -14.67 13.11
N LEU A 185 9.66 -14.07 13.16
CA LEU A 185 10.43 -13.70 11.97
C LEU A 185 10.78 -14.94 11.13
N ASP A 186 11.21 -16.02 11.77
CA ASP A 186 11.47 -17.32 11.15
C ASP A 186 10.24 -17.87 10.40
N VAL A 187 9.04 -17.73 10.99
CA VAL A 187 7.78 -18.19 10.39
C VAL A 187 7.39 -17.35 9.17
N GLU A 188 7.41 -16.02 9.28
CA GLU A 188 7.10 -15.15 8.13
C GLU A 188 8.17 -15.22 7.03
N GLN A 189 9.45 -15.45 7.36
CA GLN A 189 10.50 -15.65 6.36
C GLN A 189 10.31 -16.98 5.60
N ARG A 190 9.87 -18.06 6.26
CA ARG A 190 9.49 -19.32 5.60
C ARG A 190 8.24 -19.14 4.72
N LYS A 191 7.23 -18.42 5.20
CA LYS A 191 5.99 -18.11 4.47
C LYS A 191 6.24 -17.25 3.23
N SER A 192 7.03 -16.19 3.36
CA SER A 192 7.54 -15.39 2.23
C SER A 192 8.30 -16.24 1.22
N GLY A 193 9.18 -17.14 1.68
CA GLY A 193 9.90 -18.10 0.83
C GLY A 193 9.01 -19.18 0.18
N SER A 194 7.76 -19.34 0.61
CA SER A 194 6.75 -20.18 -0.04
C SER A 194 5.98 -19.38 -1.10
N LEU A 195 5.47 -18.21 -0.74
CA LEU A 195 4.74 -17.31 -1.64
C LEU A 195 5.58 -16.90 -2.86
N GLU A 196 6.89 -16.65 -2.68
CA GLU A 196 7.79 -16.33 -3.78
C GLU A 196 8.07 -17.52 -4.73
N LYS A 197 7.85 -18.77 -4.29
CA LYS A 197 7.87 -19.96 -5.16
C LYS A 197 6.55 -20.13 -5.90
N GLU A 198 5.44 -19.97 -5.19
CA GLU A 198 4.08 -20.03 -5.73
C GLU A 198 3.88 -18.98 -6.83
N LYS A 199 4.27 -17.74 -6.57
CA LYS A 199 4.30 -16.65 -7.56
C LYS A 199 5.08 -17.03 -8.81
N LYS A 200 6.30 -17.58 -8.68
CA LYS A 200 7.10 -18.04 -9.83
C LYS A 200 6.44 -19.17 -10.61
N SER A 201 5.74 -20.09 -9.92
CA SER A 201 4.95 -21.14 -10.57
C SER A 201 3.76 -20.57 -11.34
N LEU A 202 3.10 -19.55 -10.80
CA LEU A 202 1.98 -18.86 -11.43
C LEU A 202 2.44 -18.01 -12.62
N ASP A 203 3.55 -17.28 -12.51
CA ASP A 203 4.17 -16.50 -13.59
C ASP A 203 4.58 -17.39 -14.77
N GLU A 204 5.05 -18.62 -14.50
CA GLU A 204 5.37 -19.61 -15.53
C GLU A 204 4.10 -20.16 -16.20
N THR A 205 3.09 -20.54 -15.40
CA THR A 205 1.79 -21.02 -15.90
C THR A 205 1.09 -19.95 -16.76
N MET A 206 1.15 -18.68 -16.35
CA MET A 206 0.61 -17.55 -17.11
C MET A 206 1.37 -17.30 -18.41
N ARG A 207 2.68 -17.52 -18.44
CA ARG A 207 3.48 -17.44 -19.68
C ARG A 207 3.16 -18.58 -20.63
N GLU A 208 3.00 -19.80 -20.12
CA GLU A 208 2.60 -20.95 -20.93
C GLU A 208 1.18 -20.77 -21.50
N ALA A 209 0.23 -20.30 -20.67
CA ALA A 209 -1.13 -20.01 -21.11
C ALA A 209 -1.18 -18.95 -22.22
N ARG A 210 -0.37 -17.88 -22.12
CA ARG A 210 -0.22 -16.89 -23.19
C ARG A 210 0.38 -17.51 -24.46
N GLY A 211 1.48 -18.27 -24.35
CA GLY A 211 2.08 -18.96 -25.50
C GLY A 211 1.21 -20.05 -26.13
N ARG A 212 0.21 -20.58 -25.40
CA ARG A 212 -0.85 -21.45 -25.94
C ARG A 212 -1.93 -20.61 -26.66
N LEU A 213 -2.33 -19.47 -26.10
CA LEU A 213 -3.31 -18.56 -26.71
C LEU A 213 -2.76 -17.91 -28.01
N GLU A 214 -1.50 -17.49 -28.02
CA GLU A 214 -0.80 -16.94 -29.20
C GLU A 214 -0.72 -17.96 -30.34
N LYS A 215 -0.57 -19.26 -30.02
CA LYS A 215 -0.66 -20.34 -31.01
C LYS A 215 -2.07 -20.55 -31.56
N LEU A 216 -3.09 -20.41 -30.72
CA LEU A 216 -4.49 -20.47 -31.17
C LEU A 216 -4.82 -19.27 -32.06
N ASP A 217 -4.42 -18.05 -31.69
CA ASP A 217 -4.57 -16.84 -32.50
C ASP A 217 -3.86 -16.96 -33.87
N ALA A 218 -2.68 -17.59 -33.91
CA ALA A 218 -1.96 -17.89 -35.14
C ALA A 218 -2.66 -18.91 -36.06
N PHE A 219 -3.65 -19.67 -35.58
CA PHE A 219 -4.52 -20.52 -36.41
C PHE A 219 -5.78 -19.78 -36.91
N ILE A 220 -6.07 -18.57 -36.44
CA ILE A 220 -7.21 -17.77 -36.90
C ILE A 220 -6.78 -16.95 -38.11
N LEU A 221 -7.55 -16.98 -39.20
CA LEU A 221 -7.33 -16.03 -40.29
C LEU A 221 -7.68 -14.62 -39.81
N LYS A 222 -6.68 -13.73 -39.79
CA LYS A 222 -6.86 -12.35 -39.33
C LYS A 222 -7.89 -11.62 -40.20
N SER A 223 -8.97 -11.17 -39.58
CA SER A 223 -10.07 -10.48 -40.25
C SER A 223 -9.58 -9.26 -41.03
N GLN A 224 -10.02 -9.12 -42.27
CA GLN A 224 -9.79 -7.89 -43.01
C GLN A 224 -10.83 -6.85 -42.56
N GLN A 225 -10.38 -5.68 -42.14
CA GLN A 225 -11.26 -4.52 -42.02
C GLN A 225 -11.51 -4.00 -43.44
N VAL A 226 -12.61 -4.45 -44.04
CA VAL A 226 -13.10 -3.98 -45.34
C VAL A 226 -13.99 -2.77 -45.11
N ASP A 227 -13.96 -1.81 -46.03
CA ASP A 227 -14.87 -0.67 -46.02
C ASP A 227 -16.27 -1.09 -46.52
N GLU A 228 -17.31 -0.61 -45.84
CA GLU A 228 -18.70 -1.03 -46.11
C GLU A 228 -19.25 -0.39 -47.39
N GLN A 229 -18.81 0.82 -47.75
CA GLN A 229 -19.15 1.45 -49.03
C GLN A 229 -18.44 0.75 -50.19
N SER A 230 -17.15 0.40 -50.06
CA SER A 230 -16.46 -0.42 -51.06
C SER A 230 -17.17 -1.75 -51.33
N ILE A 231 -17.72 -2.41 -50.30
CA ILE A 231 -18.53 -3.63 -50.47
C ILE A 231 -19.81 -3.34 -51.28
N ILE A 232 -20.52 -2.26 -50.96
CA ILE A 232 -21.73 -1.82 -51.67
C ILE A 232 -21.43 -1.51 -53.14
N ASP A 233 -20.35 -0.77 -53.40
CA ASP A 233 -19.95 -0.33 -54.74
C ASP A 233 -19.49 -1.52 -55.60
N ASP A 234 -18.60 -2.39 -55.09
CA ASP A 234 -18.12 -3.59 -55.79
C ASP A 234 -19.26 -4.61 -56.03
N PHE A 235 -20.19 -4.77 -55.07
CA PHE A 235 -21.32 -5.69 -55.21
C PHE A 235 -22.40 -5.17 -56.17
N SER A 236 -22.63 -3.86 -56.23
CA SER A 236 -23.56 -3.27 -57.20
C SER A 236 -22.97 -3.30 -58.60
N GLY A 237 -21.72 -2.86 -58.77
CA GLY A 237 -21.02 -2.84 -60.06
C GLY A 237 -20.76 -4.22 -60.66
N LEU A 238 -20.81 -5.30 -59.87
CA LEU A 238 -20.85 -6.67 -60.38
C LEU A 238 -22.07 -6.91 -61.30
N TRP A 239 -23.22 -6.36 -60.94
CA TRP A 239 -24.48 -6.58 -61.65
C TRP A 239 -24.62 -5.70 -62.89
N ASP A 240 -24.08 -4.48 -62.86
CA ASP A 240 -23.90 -3.64 -64.05
C ASP A 240 -22.99 -4.37 -65.07
N TYR A 241 -21.82 -4.84 -64.60
CA TYR A 241 -20.89 -5.63 -65.41
C TYR A 241 -21.50 -6.92 -65.97
N ALA A 242 -22.31 -7.62 -65.16
CA ALA A 242 -23.05 -8.81 -65.60
C ALA A 242 -24.06 -8.47 -66.70
N THR A 243 -24.78 -7.34 -66.56
CA THR A 243 -25.75 -6.87 -67.54
C THR A 243 -25.06 -6.56 -68.86
N ASP A 244 -23.97 -5.80 -68.86
CA ASP A 244 -23.19 -5.48 -70.06
C ASP A 244 -22.59 -6.73 -70.73
N GLU A 245 -21.84 -7.57 -70.01
CA GLU A 245 -21.16 -8.74 -70.60
C GLU A 245 -22.14 -9.75 -71.21
N ILE A 246 -23.28 -9.99 -70.58
CA ILE A 246 -24.30 -10.91 -71.13
C ILE A 246 -25.09 -10.23 -72.26
N TRP A 247 -25.33 -8.92 -72.17
CA TRP A 247 -26.00 -8.17 -73.23
C TRP A 247 -25.20 -8.15 -74.53
N THR A 248 -23.86 -8.13 -74.50
CA THR A 248 -23.06 -8.14 -75.75
C THR A 248 -23.41 -9.31 -76.66
N VAL A 249 -23.85 -10.45 -76.12
CA VAL A 249 -24.27 -11.63 -76.89
C VAL A 249 -25.77 -11.62 -77.16
N LEU A 250 -26.61 -11.32 -76.15
CA LEU A 250 -28.08 -11.43 -76.25
C LEU A 250 -28.73 -10.29 -77.05
N GLN A 251 -28.02 -9.20 -77.33
CA GLN A 251 -28.44 -8.15 -78.26
C GLN A 251 -28.60 -8.65 -79.71
N HIS A 252 -27.87 -9.71 -80.07
CA HIS A 252 -27.87 -10.23 -81.44
C HIS A 252 -29.16 -10.99 -81.76
N ASN A 253 -29.54 -10.96 -83.04
CA ASN A 253 -30.73 -11.67 -83.50
C ASN A 253 -30.48 -13.19 -83.45
N LEU A 254 -31.50 -13.93 -83.02
CA LEU A 254 -31.58 -15.38 -83.16
C LEU A 254 -32.00 -15.73 -84.59
N ASN A 255 -31.54 -16.86 -85.12
CA ASN A 255 -31.94 -17.35 -86.44
C ASN A 255 -33.44 -17.71 -86.46
N ASP A 256 -34.13 -17.49 -87.58
CA ASP A 256 -35.58 -17.76 -87.69
C ASP A 256 -35.95 -19.24 -87.47
N GLU A 257 -35.05 -20.17 -87.79
CA GLU A 257 -35.17 -21.61 -87.48
C GLU A 257 -35.21 -21.88 -85.96
N LYS A 258 -34.54 -21.04 -85.16
CA LYS A 258 -34.52 -21.12 -83.69
C LYS A 258 -35.75 -20.43 -83.09
N LEU A 259 -36.21 -19.32 -83.68
CA LEU A 259 -37.46 -18.66 -83.30
C LEU A 259 -38.68 -19.57 -83.51
N THR A 260 -38.72 -20.30 -84.63
CA THR A 260 -39.83 -21.18 -84.99
C THR A 260 -39.86 -22.52 -84.22
N ASN A 261 -38.79 -22.87 -83.49
CA ASN A 261 -38.70 -24.10 -82.70
C ASN A 261 -39.49 -24.02 -81.37
N ASP A 262 -40.81 -24.13 -81.46
CA ASP A 262 -41.76 -24.06 -80.35
C ASP A 262 -41.46 -25.03 -79.17
N ARG A 263 -40.71 -26.13 -79.41
CA ARG A 263 -40.30 -27.08 -78.36
C ARG A 263 -39.25 -26.47 -77.44
N SER A 264 -38.17 -25.92 -77.97
CA SER A 264 -37.09 -25.34 -77.17
C SER A 264 -37.54 -24.09 -76.42
N TRP A 265 -38.46 -23.32 -76.99
CA TRP A 265 -39.13 -22.21 -76.30
C TRP A 265 -40.12 -22.65 -75.20
N LYS A 266 -40.68 -23.87 -75.28
CA LYS A 266 -41.47 -24.45 -74.18
C LYS A 266 -40.58 -24.99 -73.06
N LYS A 267 -39.46 -25.65 -73.42
CA LYS A 267 -38.41 -26.06 -72.48
C LYS A 267 -37.91 -24.85 -71.69
N LEU A 268 -37.32 -23.84 -72.35
CA LEU A 268 -36.80 -22.64 -71.69
C LEU A 268 -37.82 -21.99 -70.74
N ARG A 269 -39.10 -21.87 -71.15
CA ARG A 269 -40.14 -21.28 -70.29
C ARG A 269 -40.45 -22.10 -69.04
N LEU A 270 -40.39 -23.42 -69.10
CA LEU A 270 -40.62 -24.29 -67.94
C LEU A 270 -39.37 -24.29 -67.05
N ASP A 271 -38.22 -24.60 -67.63
CA ASP A 271 -36.96 -24.75 -66.92
C ASP A 271 -36.57 -23.43 -66.21
N ALA A 272 -36.81 -22.26 -66.84
CA ALA A 272 -36.55 -20.96 -66.23
C ALA A 272 -37.57 -20.59 -65.12
N ASP A 273 -38.85 -20.92 -65.31
CA ASP A 273 -39.93 -20.66 -64.34
C ASP A 273 -39.89 -21.62 -63.13
N GLU A 274 -39.12 -22.70 -63.23
CA GLU A 274 -38.67 -23.51 -62.08
C GLU A 274 -37.43 -22.88 -61.42
N ALA A 275 -36.42 -22.49 -62.21
CA ALA A 275 -35.13 -22.00 -61.71
C ALA A 275 -35.18 -20.63 -60.99
N VAL A 276 -36.08 -19.72 -61.41
CA VAL A 276 -36.17 -18.37 -60.79
C VAL A 276 -37.18 -18.25 -59.66
N ARG A 277 -37.93 -19.31 -59.37
CA ARG A 277 -39.10 -19.30 -58.46
C ARG A 277 -38.69 -19.23 -56.99
N ASP A 278 -38.65 -18.02 -56.48
CA ASP A 278 -38.61 -17.72 -55.04
C ASP A 278 -40.02 -17.79 -54.40
N GLY A 279 -40.08 -17.62 -53.07
CA GLY A 279 -41.35 -17.59 -52.32
C GLY A 279 -42.16 -16.30 -52.50
N ALA A 280 -41.52 -15.24 -53.00
CA ALA A 280 -42.09 -13.90 -53.16
C ALA A 280 -42.97 -13.80 -54.42
N THR A 281 -42.47 -14.29 -55.56
CA THR A 281 -43.09 -14.11 -56.88
C THR A 281 -44.31 -15.01 -57.08
N GLN A 282 -45.51 -14.52 -56.73
CA GLN A 282 -46.76 -15.28 -56.80
C GLN A 282 -47.30 -15.52 -58.23
N GLY A 283 -46.57 -16.29 -59.04
CA GLY A 283 -47.14 -17.07 -60.15
C GLY A 283 -47.34 -16.36 -61.49
N GLN A 284 -46.81 -15.16 -61.70
CA GLN A 284 -46.71 -14.56 -63.04
C GLN A 284 -45.36 -14.88 -63.71
N SER A 285 -45.32 -15.89 -64.59
CA SER A 285 -44.14 -16.20 -65.40
C SER A 285 -43.70 -15.01 -66.28
N VAL A 286 -42.39 -14.79 -66.40
CA VAL A 286 -41.82 -13.72 -67.24
C VAL A 286 -42.17 -13.93 -68.73
N PRO A 287 -42.59 -12.90 -69.49
CA PRO A 287 -43.10 -13.04 -70.86
C PRO A 287 -42.00 -13.30 -71.91
N LEU A 288 -41.41 -14.49 -71.90
CA LEU A 288 -40.41 -14.92 -72.88
C LEU A 288 -41.04 -15.10 -74.28
N CYS A 289 -40.79 -14.15 -75.18
CA CYS A 289 -41.32 -14.14 -76.54
C CYS A 289 -40.34 -14.73 -77.55
N ALA A 290 -40.87 -15.43 -78.57
CA ALA A 290 -40.08 -16.16 -79.56
C ALA A 290 -39.72 -15.29 -80.79
N SER A 291 -39.26 -14.05 -80.55
CA SER A 291 -38.90 -13.10 -81.61
C SER A 291 -37.57 -12.38 -81.38
N ASN A 292 -37.19 -11.53 -82.34
CA ASN A 292 -36.04 -10.64 -82.29
C ASN A 292 -36.41 -9.18 -81.93
N SER A 293 -37.61 -8.91 -81.39
CA SER A 293 -37.95 -7.58 -80.88
C SER A 293 -37.07 -7.20 -79.68
N ASP A 294 -36.89 -5.90 -79.45
CA ASP A 294 -36.08 -5.40 -78.33
C ASP A 294 -36.68 -5.81 -76.97
N SER A 295 -38.02 -5.85 -76.88
CA SER A 295 -38.73 -6.39 -75.71
C SER A 295 -38.45 -7.89 -75.52
N ALA A 296 -38.47 -8.69 -76.58
CA ALA A 296 -38.15 -10.12 -76.51
C ALA A 296 -36.69 -10.39 -76.13
N LYS A 297 -35.75 -9.54 -76.60
CA LYS A 297 -34.34 -9.57 -76.19
C LYS A 297 -34.15 -9.16 -74.73
N GLY A 298 -34.82 -8.09 -74.29
CA GLY A 298 -34.82 -7.64 -72.90
C GLY A 298 -35.33 -8.73 -71.96
N MET A 299 -36.47 -9.36 -72.25
CA MET A 299 -36.99 -10.45 -71.41
C MET A 299 -36.05 -11.67 -71.37
N ARG A 300 -35.32 -11.97 -72.44
CA ARG A 300 -34.26 -12.99 -72.42
C ARG A 300 -33.11 -12.61 -71.50
N LEU A 301 -32.61 -11.37 -71.60
CA LEU A 301 -31.56 -10.85 -70.74
C LEU A 301 -31.96 -10.92 -69.26
N ALA A 302 -33.12 -10.36 -68.92
CA ALA A 302 -33.68 -10.34 -67.57
C ALA A 302 -33.75 -11.75 -66.93
N VAL A 303 -34.30 -12.74 -67.66
CA VAL A 303 -34.39 -14.12 -67.16
C VAL A 303 -33.02 -14.76 -66.98
N ILE A 304 -32.11 -14.59 -67.95
CA ILE A 304 -30.79 -15.22 -67.89
C ILE A 304 -29.91 -14.59 -66.79
N LEU A 305 -30.04 -13.28 -66.54
CA LEU A 305 -29.41 -12.62 -65.39
C LEU A 305 -30.02 -13.10 -64.06
N GLY A 306 -31.34 -13.27 -63.98
CA GLY A 306 -32.01 -13.81 -62.79
C GLY A 306 -31.68 -15.28 -62.48
N ILE A 307 -31.41 -16.10 -63.50
CA ILE A 307 -30.86 -17.46 -63.31
C ILE A 307 -29.39 -17.38 -62.90
N LEU A 308 -28.58 -16.55 -63.58
CA LEU A 308 -27.16 -16.39 -63.29
C LEU A 308 -26.91 -15.90 -61.86
N SER A 309 -27.66 -14.92 -61.36
CA SER A 309 -27.52 -14.41 -60.00
C SER A 309 -27.89 -15.45 -58.94
N ARG A 310 -28.92 -16.27 -59.18
CA ARG A 310 -29.31 -17.39 -58.30
C ARG A 310 -28.27 -18.51 -58.31
N GLU A 311 -27.67 -18.83 -59.46
CA GLU A 311 -26.61 -19.83 -59.51
C GLU A 311 -25.30 -19.32 -58.88
N ILE A 312 -24.95 -18.04 -59.07
CA ILE A 312 -23.86 -17.40 -58.33
C ILE A 312 -24.16 -17.41 -56.83
N ASP A 313 -25.40 -17.15 -56.38
CA ASP A 313 -25.74 -17.21 -54.96
C ASP A 313 -25.63 -18.63 -54.36
N ASN A 314 -26.12 -19.64 -55.09
CA ASN A 314 -26.12 -21.03 -54.66
C ASN A 314 -24.72 -21.67 -54.66
N GLU A 315 -23.81 -21.22 -55.51
CA GLU A 315 -22.49 -21.85 -55.71
C GLU A 315 -21.33 -21.00 -55.17
N ILE A 316 -21.37 -19.68 -55.38
CA ILE A 316 -20.28 -18.73 -55.06
C ILE A 316 -20.56 -17.95 -53.77
N PHE A 317 -21.76 -17.37 -53.58
CA PHE A 317 -22.09 -16.59 -52.38
C PHE A 317 -22.40 -17.44 -51.13
N GLN A 318 -21.94 -18.69 -51.13
CA GLN A 318 -21.97 -19.59 -49.99
C GLN A 318 -20.70 -19.44 -49.12
N PRO A 319 -20.69 -20.04 -47.91
CA PRO A 319 -19.47 -20.46 -47.25
C PRO A 319 -18.84 -21.65 -48.00
N SER A 320 -17.69 -21.44 -48.65
CA SER A 320 -16.99 -22.47 -49.44
C SER A 320 -16.05 -23.37 -48.61
N TYR A 321 -16.09 -23.29 -47.28
CA TYR A 321 -15.03 -23.83 -46.40
C TYR A 321 -14.93 -25.37 -46.38
N PHE A 322 -16.02 -26.05 -46.77
CA PHE A 322 -16.09 -27.49 -46.91
C PHE A 322 -16.59 -27.85 -48.32
N PRO A 323 -15.87 -28.72 -49.06
CA PRO A 323 -16.41 -29.31 -50.27
C PRO A 323 -17.73 -30.04 -49.99
N SER A 324 -18.68 -29.94 -50.92
CA SER A 324 -19.99 -30.60 -50.85
C SER A 324 -20.98 -30.21 -49.72
N ASP A 325 -20.80 -29.11 -48.97
CA ASP A 325 -21.91 -28.60 -48.14
C ASP A 325 -23.09 -28.13 -49.02
N THR A 326 -24.29 -28.55 -48.65
CA THR A 326 -25.56 -28.28 -49.35
C THR A 326 -26.34 -27.15 -48.65
N GLY A 327 -25.64 -26.04 -48.36
CA GLY A 327 -26.19 -24.87 -47.67
C GLY A 327 -26.69 -25.16 -46.24
N HIS A 328 -26.32 -26.29 -45.64
CA HIS A 328 -26.60 -26.57 -44.23
C HIS A 328 -25.67 -25.76 -43.34
N PHE A 329 -24.46 -25.45 -43.80
CA PHE A 329 -23.51 -24.62 -43.08
C PHE A 329 -23.89 -23.13 -43.13
N ARG A 330 -24.32 -22.59 -44.29
CA ARG A 330 -24.86 -21.21 -44.42
C ARG A 330 -25.96 -20.94 -43.39
N ARG A 331 -26.99 -21.80 -43.36
CA ARG A 331 -28.09 -21.74 -42.35
C ARG A 331 -27.61 -21.87 -40.90
N SER A 332 -26.53 -22.61 -40.65
CA SER A 332 -25.96 -22.77 -39.30
C SER A 332 -25.22 -21.52 -38.83
N LEU A 333 -24.39 -20.89 -39.69
CA LEU A 333 -23.72 -19.62 -39.39
C LEU A 333 -24.75 -18.49 -39.17
N ASN A 334 -25.79 -18.43 -40.01
CA ASN A 334 -26.89 -17.46 -39.89
C ASN A 334 -27.67 -17.58 -38.56
N LYS A 335 -27.66 -18.76 -37.94
CA LYS A 335 -28.21 -18.97 -36.60
C LYS A 335 -27.23 -18.56 -35.50
N ILE A 336 -25.93 -18.80 -35.69
CA ILE A 336 -24.89 -18.42 -34.71
C ILE A 336 -24.79 -16.89 -34.63
N VAL A 337 -24.65 -16.17 -35.75
CA VAL A 337 -24.49 -14.69 -35.76
C VAL A 337 -25.62 -13.95 -35.01
N LYS A 338 -26.86 -14.42 -35.14
CA LYS A 338 -28.05 -13.86 -34.47
C LYS A 338 -28.05 -14.09 -32.95
N SER A 339 -27.17 -14.96 -32.44
CA SER A 339 -26.97 -15.20 -31.01
C SER A 339 -25.64 -14.67 -30.47
N ASP A 340 -24.58 -14.73 -31.29
CA ASP A 340 -23.19 -14.49 -30.90
C ASP A 340 -22.34 -14.26 -32.18
N ASN A 341 -22.15 -12.99 -32.54
CA ASN A 341 -21.42 -12.55 -33.73
C ASN A 341 -19.92 -12.86 -33.63
N GLU A 342 -19.31 -12.63 -32.45
CA GLU A 342 -17.89 -12.90 -32.20
C GLU A 342 -17.57 -14.39 -32.39
N LYS A 343 -18.49 -15.26 -31.99
CA LYS A 343 -18.39 -16.71 -32.18
C LYS A 343 -18.63 -17.18 -33.60
N GLU A 344 -19.54 -16.57 -34.37
CA GLU A 344 -19.64 -16.84 -35.82
C GLU A 344 -18.32 -16.50 -36.50
N HIS A 345 -17.82 -15.29 -36.24
CA HIS A 345 -16.59 -14.80 -36.82
C HIS A 345 -15.39 -15.68 -36.45
N PHE A 346 -15.26 -16.10 -35.18
CA PHE A 346 -14.22 -17.03 -34.76
C PHE A 346 -14.27 -18.35 -35.53
N TYR A 347 -15.45 -18.99 -35.64
CA TYR A 347 -15.57 -20.24 -36.39
C TYR A 347 -15.25 -20.04 -37.88
N ARG A 348 -15.77 -18.99 -38.51
CA ARG A 348 -15.53 -18.68 -39.93
C ARG A 348 -14.04 -18.42 -40.21
N SER A 349 -13.37 -17.63 -39.38
CA SER A 349 -11.95 -17.30 -39.52
C SER A 349 -11.02 -18.47 -39.21
N VAL A 350 -11.45 -19.46 -38.40
CA VAL A 350 -10.75 -20.75 -38.27
C VAL A 350 -11.00 -21.62 -39.51
N LEU A 351 -12.22 -21.69 -40.04
CA LEU A 351 -12.53 -22.53 -41.19
C LEU A 351 -11.84 -22.06 -42.49
N LEU A 352 -11.69 -20.75 -42.66
CA LEU A 352 -10.89 -20.12 -43.73
C LEU A 352 -9.36 -20.34 -43.60
N SER A 353 -8.87 -20.93 -42.50
CA SER A 353 -7.43 -21.18 -42.29
C SER A 353 -7.00 -22.64 -42.52
N ILE A 354 -7.94 -23.60 -42.53
CA ILE A 354 -7.64 -25.04 -42.51
C ILE A 354 -7.00 -25.53 -43.81
N ASP A 355 -7.66 -25.33 -44.96
CA ASP A 355 -7.20 -25.84 -46.26
C ASP A 355 -7.66 -24.90 -47.39
N ARG A 356 -6.83 -23.90 -47.67
CA ARG A 356 -7.15 -22.88 -48.68
C ARG A 356 -7.02 -23.39 -50.10
N ASP A 357 -6.11 -24.32 -50.35
CA ASP A 357 -5.87 -24.85 -51.70
C ASP A 357 -7.05 -25.73 -52.14
N LEU A 358 -7.62 -26.53 -51.22
CA LEU A 358 -8.86 -27.27 -51.47
C LEU A 358 -10.09 -26.36 -51.58
N GLN A 359 -10.20 -25.31 -50.76
CA GLN A 359 -11.30 -24.34 -50.82
C GLN A 359 -11.30 -23.54 -52.13
N GLU A 360 -10.12 -23.13 -52.61
CA GLU A 360 -9.96 -22.46 -53.91
C GLU A 360 -10.29 -23.43 -55.06
N ALA A 361 -9.80 -24.67 -55.02
CA ALA A 361 -10.09 -25.68 -56.05
C ALA A 361 -11.60 -26.03 -56.13
N GLU A 362 -12.27 -26.17 -54.98
CA GLU A 362 -13.73 -26.33 -54.89
C GLU A 362 -14.47 -25.11 -55.47
N LEU A 363 -14.02 -23.89 -55.15
CA LEU A 363 -14.62 -22.65 -55.65
C LEU A 363 -14.54 -22.56 -57.19
N TRP A 364 -13.41 -22.95 -57.79
CA TRP A 364 -13.26 -23.02 -59.25
C TRP A 364 -14.08 -24.16 -59.90
N SER A 365 -14.26 -25.28 -59.21
CA SER A 365 -15.18 -26.35 -59.63
C SER A 365 -16.63 -25.86 -59.68
N ARG A 366 -17.05 -25.14 -58.62
CA ARG A 366 -18.38 -24.49 -58.54
C ARG A 366 -18.55 -23.38 -59.58
N ALA A 367 -17.50 -22.62 -59.89
CA ALA A 367 -17.54 -21.62 -60.95
C ALA A 367 -17.88 -22.22 -62.33
N GLU A 368 -17.20 -23.30 -62.74
CA GLU A 368 -17.54 -23.98 -64.00
C GLU A 368 -18.93 -24.66 -63.93
N SER A 369 -19.39 -25.10 -62.74
CA SER A 369 -20.77 -25.57 -62.53
C SER A 369 -21.80 -24.47 -62.89
N VAL A 370 -21.64 -23.25 -62.36
CA VAL A 370 -22.50 -22.10 -62.73
C VAL A 370 -22.49 -21.87 -64.24
N VAL A 371 -21.29 -21.81 -64.85
CA VAL A 371 -21.14 -21.58 -66.29
C VAL A 371 -21.86 -22.68 -67.10
N GLN A 372 -21.80 -23.95 -66.68
CA GLN A 372 -22.50 -25.06 -67.34
C GLN A 372 -24.02 -24.99 -67.18
N LYS A 373 -24.53 -24.81 -65.94
CA LYS A 373 -25.97 -24.72 -65.68
C LYS A 373 -26.61 -23.56 -66.46
N VAL A 374 -26.06 -22.35 -66.32
CA VAL A 374 -26.63 -21.13 -66.91
C VAL A 374 -26.57 -21.18 -68.44
N SER A 375 -25.49 -21.73 -69.03
CA SER A 375 -25.43 -21.88 -70.49
C SER A 375 -26.44 -22.90 -71.05
N HIS A 376 -26.75 -23.98 -70.32
CA HIS A 376 -27.69 -25.01 -70.79
C HIS A 376 -29.09 -24.49 -71.12
N TYR A 377 -29.56 -23.40 -70.50
CA TYR A 377 -30.85 -22.78 -70.83
C TYR A 377 -30.92 -22.25 -72.28
N LEU A 378 -29.78 -21.97 -72.91
CA LEU A 378 -29.68 -21.37 -74.25
C LEU A 378 -29.01 -22.26 -75.31
N ASP A 379 -28.63 -23.50 -74.98
CA ASP A 379 -27.93 -24.40 -75.89
C ASP A 379 -28.73 -24.75 -77.16
N GLU A 380 -30.02 -25.03 -77.00
CA GLU A 380 -30.96 -25.29 -78.09
C GLU A 380 -31.32 -24.02 -78.89
N LEU A 381 -31.10 -22.81 -78.36
CA LEU A 381 -31.57 -21.55 -78.93
C LEU A 381 -30.49 -20.75 -79.67
N LEU A 382 -29.26 -20.74 -79.18
CA LEU A 382 -28.15 -20.02 -79.82
C LEU A 382 -27.53 -20.78 -81.00
N SER A 383 -26.75 -20.08 -81.82
CA SER A 383 -25.77 -20.72 -82.71
C SER A 383 -24.53 -21.16 -81.94
N THR A 384 -23.77 -22.14 -82.46
CA THR A 384 -22.57 -22.66 -81.80
C THR A 384 -21.53 -21.59 -81.47
N ALA A 385 -21.43 -20.54 -82.30
CA ALA A 385 -20.54 -19.40 -82.05
C ALA A 385 -21.03 -18.55 -80.87
N GLN A 386 -22.29 -18.08 -80.91
CA GLN A 386 -22.90 -17.30 -79.82
C GLN A 386 -22.94 -18.08 -78.50
N TYR A 387 -23.12 -19.39 -78.55
CA TYR A 387 -23.09 -20.26 -77.37
C TYR A 387 -21.69 -20.34 -76.74
N GLY A 388 -20.65 -20.50 -77.56
CA GLY A 388 -19.26 -20.48 -77.09
C GLY A 388 -18.87 -19.11 -76.51
N GLU A 389 -19.30 -18.02 -77.15
CA GLU A 389 -19.11 -16.66 -76.66
C GLU A 389 -19.86 -16.42 -75.34
N LEU A 390 -21.12 -16.84 -75.23
CA LEU A 390 -21.90 -16.77 -73.99
C LEU A 390 -21.22 -17.54 -72.85
N LYS A 391 -20.68 -18.75 -73.08
CA LYS A 391 -19.93 -19.48 -72.04
C LYS A 391 -18.74 -18.67 -71.52
N VAL A 392 -18.03 -17.95 -72.38
CA VAL A 392 -16.93 -17.06 -71.98
C VAL A 392 -17.46 -15.86 -71.19
N LYS A 393 -18.54 -15.22 -71.64
CA LYS A 393 -19.15 -14.07 -70.95
C LYS A 393 -19.70 -14.42 -69.57
N ILE A 394 -20.42 -15.53 -69.43
CA ILE A 394 -20.86 -16.05 -68.12
C ILE A 394 -19.64 -16.31 -67.24
N LYS A 395 -18.59 -16.95 -67.77
CA LYS A 395 -17.37 -17.21 -67.03
C LYS A 395 -16.74 -15.91 -66.49
N ASN A 396 -16.59 -14.87 -67.31
CA ASN A 396 -16.03 -13.58 -66.89
C ASN A 396 -16.82 -12.98 -65.70
N VAL A 397 -18.14 -13.08 -65.71
CA VAL A 397 -19.02 -12.59 -64.65
C VAL A 397 -18.87 -13.41 -63.36
N VAL A 398 -18.76 -14.74 -63.46
CA VAL A 398 -18.54 -15.62 -62.31
C VAL A 398 -17.14 -15.40 -61.71
N GLU A 399 -16.12 -15.17 -62.53
CA GLU A 399 -14.78 -14.79 -62.06
C GLU A 399 -14.81 -13.45 -61.30
N ARG A 400 -15.52 -12.44 -61.82
CA ARG A 400 -15.71 -11.16 -61.11
C ARG A 400 -16.53 -11.31 -59.82
N ALA A 401 -17.52 -12.20 -59.78
CA ALA A 401 -18.28 -12.50 -58.56
C ALA A 401 -17.40 -13.13 -57.46
N ILE A 402 -16.41 -13.96 -57.82
CA ILE A 402 -15.42 -14.49 -56.89
C ILE A 402 -14.52 -13.37 -56.34
N GLU A 403 -14.06 -12.45 -57.19
CA GLU A 403 -13.25 -11.30 -56.74
C GLU A 403 -13.98 -10.45 -55.71
N VAL A 404 -15.27 -10.16 -55.94
CA VAL A 404 -16.12 -9.35 -55.06
C VAL A 404 -16.50 -10.09 -53.78
N TRP A 405 -16.83 -11.38 -53.85
CA TRP A 405 -17.26 -12.15 -52.67
C TRP A 405 -16.11 -12.51 -51.72
N ARG A 406 -14.88 -12.69 -52.25
CA ARG A 406 -13.71 -13.06 -51.43
C ARG A 406 -13.46 -12.12 -50.25
N PRO A 407 -13.36 -10.77 -50.39
CA PRO A 407 -13.21 -9.88 -49.23
C PRO A 407 -14.44 -9.89 -48.31
N ILE A 408 -15.64 -10.06 -48.85
CA ILE A 408 -16.90 -10.14 -48.08
C ILE A 408 -16.89 -11.35 -47.13
N GLN A 409 -16.43 -12.54 -47.60
CA GLN A 409 -16.24 -13.72 -46.75
C GLN A 409 -15.22 -13.50 -45.61
N HIS A 410 -14.22 -12.64 -45.83
CA HIS A 410 -13.07 -12.40 -44.93
C HIS A 410 -13.26 -11.21 -43.96
N ALA A 411 -14.35 -10.45 -44.11
CA ALA A 411 -14.67 -9.32 -43.26
C ALA A 411 -14.98 -9.75 -41.81
N THR A 412 -14.87 -8.83 -40.84
CA THR A 412 -15.28 -9.13 -39.46
C THR A 412 -16.77 -9.43 -39.36
N LYS A 413 -17.62 -8.55 -39.93
CA LYS A 413 -19.07 -8.75 -40.03
C LYS A 413 -19.42 -10.00 -40.86
N ARG A 414 -20.62 -10.55 -40.65
CA ARG A 414 -21.24 -11.50 -41.58
C ARG A 414 -22.20 -10.77 -42.51
N TYR A 415 -22.01 -10.94 -43.81
CA TYR A 415 -22.94 -10.47 -44.84
C TYR A 415 -23.65 -11.66 -45.50
N GLU A 416 -24.83 -11.40 -46.05
CA GLU A 416 -25.74 -12.40 -46.57
C GLU A 416 -26.60 -11.79 -47.69
N THR A 417 -26.70 -12.49 -48.81
CA THR A 417 -27.54 -12.16 -49.96
C THR A 417 -28.98 -12.61 -49.77
N GLU A 418 -29.93 -11.80 -50.23
CA GLU A 418 -31.38 -12.05 -50.09
C GLU A 418 -32.13 -11.71 -51.38
N PHE A 419 -33.03 -12.62 -51.81
CA PHE A 419 -33.93 -12.41 -52.95
C PHE A 419 -35.38 -12.07 -52.52
N ASP A 420 -35.71 -12.21 -51.24
CA ASP A 420 -37.07 -12.03 -50.70
C ASP A 420 -37.03 -11.12 -49.45
N PRO A 421 -36.76 -9.81 -49.61
CA PRO A 421 -36.72 -8.88 -48.50
C PRO A 421 -38.10 -8.68 -47.89
N VAL A 422 -38.15 -8.70 -46.56
CA VAL A 422 -39.40 -8.69 -45.78
C VAL A 422 -40.20 -7.39 -45.92
N ASP A 423 -39.55 -6.28 -46.29
CA ASP A 423 -40.17 -4.98 -46.48
C ASP A 423 -39.73 -4.38 -47.83
N TRP A 424 -40.58 -4.51 -48.85
CA TRP A 424 -40.33 -4.01 -50.20
C TRP A 424 -40.56 -2.49 -50.27
N SER A 425 -39.67 -1.72 -49.63
CA SER A 425 -39.62 -0.27 -49.81
C SER A 425 -39.06 0.08 -51.19
N HIS A 426 -39.94 0.07 -52.20
CA HIS A 426 -39.61 0.36 -53.59
C HIS A 426 -39.13 1.82 -53.79
N ASP A 427 -37.83 2.07 -53.63
CA ASP A 427 -37.18 3.22 -54.28
C ASP A 427 -37.05 2.90 -55.78
N GLU A 428 -37.57 3.79 -56.64
CA GLU A 428 -37.57 3.62 -58.10
C GLU A 428 -36.14 3.53 -58.69
N ASP A 429 -35.14 4.06 -57.97
CA ASP A 429 -33.72 4.02 -58.32
C ASP A 429 -33.16 2.57 -58.42
N PHE A 430 -33.81 1.56 -57.83
CA PHE A 430 -33.36 0.16 -57.84
C PHE A 430 -34.09 -0.75 -58.84
N LEU A 431 -34.91 -0.21 -59.74
CA LEU A 431 -35.58 -0.98 -60.80
C LEU A 431 -34.58 -1.51 -61.83
N PHE A 432 -34.82 -2.70 -62.40
CA PHE A 432 -33.94 -3.24 -63.44
C PHE A 432 -33.93 -2.36 -64.70
N GLN A 433 -32.79 -1.73 -64.99
CA GLN A 433 -32.62 -0.86 -66.15
C GLN A 433 -32.21 -1.69 -67.38
N PHE A 434 -33.00 -1.63 -68.44
CA PHE A 434 -32.68 -2.33 -69.69
C PHE A 434 -31.64 -1.55 -70.51
N PRO A 435 -30.62 -2.20 -71.09
CA PRO A 435 -29.66 -1.57 -71.99
C PRO A 435 -30.24 -1.23 -73.38
N VAL A 436 -31.59 -1.15 -73.52
CA VAL A 436 -32.29 -0.86 -74.78
C VAL A 436 -33.51 0.03 -74.54
N GLY A 437 -33.44 1.24 -75.07
CA GLY A 437 -34.52 2.24 -75.01
C GLY A 437 -34.13 3.47 -74.20
N ALA A 438 -34.85 4.57 -74.42
CA ALA A 438 -34.83 5.69 -73.49
C ALA A 438 -35.69 5.37 -72.27
N GLU A 439 -35.28 5.90 -71.11
CA GLU A 439 -35.85 5.80 -69.75
C GLU A 439 -37.23 5.11 -69.66
N ASP A 440 -37.25 3.92 -69.04
CA ASP A 440 -38.47 3.11 -68.88
C ASP A 440 -39.38 3.68 -67.79
N SER A 441 -40.08 4.75 -68.14
CA SER A 441 -41.17 5.34 -67.35
C SER A 441 -42.29 4.31 -67.13
N MET A 442 -42.76 4.14 -65.89
CA MET A 442 -43.86 3.21 -65.56
C MET A 442 -45.21 3.68 -66.11
N GLU A 443 -46.00 2.76 -66.66
CA GLU A 443 -47.41 3.01 -67.05
C GLU A 443 -48.33 2.86 -65.81
N ALA A 444 -48.58 3.99 -65.13
CA ALA A 444 -49.03 4.08 -63.74
C ALA A 444 -50.50 3.68 -63.41
N ASP A 445 -51.13 2.77 -64.17
CA ASP A 445 -52.58 2.50 -64.09
C ASP A 445 -52.96 1.19 -63.35
N HIS A 446 -51.98 0.40 -62.90
CA HIS A 446 -52.18 -0.91 -62.25
C HIS A 446 -51.30 -1.08 -60.98
N PRO A 447 -51.73 -1.88 -59.98
CA PRO A 447 -50.86 -2.28 -58.89
C PRO A 447 -49.71 -3.13 -59.46
N ASP A 448 -48.48 -2.76 -59.14
CA ASP A 448 -47.31 -3.34 -59.80
C ASP A 448 -46.77 -4.56 -59.04
N GLU A 449 -46.85 -5.72 -59.67
CA GLU A 449 -46.38 -6.98 -59.11
C GLU A 449 -44.94 -7.28 -59.59
N PRO A 450 -43.99 -7.63 -58.70
CA PRO A 450 -42.68 -8.11 -59.13
C PRO A 450 -42.84 -9.45 -59.87
N LEU A 451 -42.27 -9.54 -61.08
CA LEU A 451 -42.29 -10.77 -61.91
C LEU A 451 -41.09 -11.67 -61.64
N LEU A 452 -39.95 -11.06 -61.31
CA LEU A 452 -38.67 -11.72 -61.14
C LEU A 452 -37.74 -10.80 -60.34
N VAL A 453 -37.10 -11.30 -59.31
CA VAL A 453 -35.96 -10.61 -58.68
C VAL A 453 -34.72 -10.93 -59.50
N ILE A 454 -34.14 -9.95 -60.20
CA ILE A 454 -33.01 -10.20 -61.12
C ILE A 454 -31.70 -10.25 -60.34
N PHE A 455 -31.45 -9.31 -59.44
CA PHE A 455 -30.27 -9.32 -58.57
C PHE A 455 -30.66 -9.31 -57.08
N PRO A 456 -29.98 -10.11 -56.24
CA PRO A 456 -30.23 -10.13 -54.80
C PRO A 456 -29.71 -8.85 -54.14
N GLY A 457 -30.39 -8.44 -53.07
CA GLY A 457 -29.87 -7.44 -52.14
C GLY A 457 -28.79 -8.04 -51.24
N LEU A 458 -27.89 -7.19 -50.75
CA LEU A 458 -26.88 -7.56 -49.76
C LEU A 458 -27.28 -7.01 -48.39
N SER A 459 -27.25 -7.87 -47.36
CA SER A 459 -27.56 -7.52 -45.98
C SER A 459 -26.39 -7.82 -45.03
N SER A 460 -26.32 -7.12 -43.90
CA SER A 460 -25.44 -7.46 -42.78
C SER A 460 -26.25 -8.08 -41.64
N LEU A 461 -25.91 -9.30 -41.24
CA LEU A 461 -26.67 -10.07 -40.25
C LEU A 461 -26.42 -9.66 -38.78
N GLU A 462 -25.81 -8.49 -38.54
CA GLU A 462 -25.58 -7.95 -37.20
C GLU A 462 -26.88 -7.42 -36.58
N ARG A 463 -27.34 -8.09 -35.52
CA ARG A 463 -28.45 -7.77 -34.58
C ARG A 463 -29.82 -7.40 -35.17
N ASP A 464 -29.90 -6.35 -35.98
CA ASP A 464 -31.13 -5.81 -36.53
C ASP A 464 -31.31 -6.08 -38.04
N GLY A 465 -30.28 -6.59 -38.73
CA GLY A 465 -30.37 -7.05 -40.12
C GLY A 465 -30.36 -5.91 -41.15
N LEU A 466 -29.30 -5.12 -41.18
CA LEU A 466 -29.20 -3.94 -42.04
C LEU A 466 -29.07 -4.34 -43.53
N ILE A 467 -30.05 -3.96 -44.36
CA ILE A 467 -29.93 -4.00 -45.82
C ILE A 467 -28.93 -2.94 -46.27
N LEU A 468 -27.96 -3.33 -47.09
CA LEU A 468 -26.88 -2.49 -47.62
C LEU A 468 -27.09 -2.16 -49.10
N THR A 469 -27.57 -3.13 -49.88
CA THR A 469 -28.10 -2.92 -51.23
C THR A 469 -29.50 -3.51 -51.34
N SER A 470 -30.40 -2.78 -51.98
CA SER A 470 -31.73 -3.28 -52.34
C SER A 470 -31.62 -4.42 -53.36
N VAL A 471 -32.62 -5.30 -53.36
CA VAL A 471 -32.89 -6.17 -54.52
C VAL A 471 -33.19 -5.35 -55.77
N VAL A 472 -32.89 -5.91 -56.95
CA VAL A 472 -33.24 -5.31 -58.25
C VAL A 472 -34.35 -6.12 -58.91
N PRO A 473 -35.63 -5.69 -58.80
CA PRO A 473 -36.76 -6.41 -59.39
C PRO A 473 -37.01 -6.04 -60.86
N LEU A 474 -37.54 -7.01 -61.59
CA LEU A 474 -38.29 -6.86 -62.82
C LEU A 474 -39.77 -6.67 -62.47
N MET A 475 -40.32 -5.49 -62.74
CA MET A 475 -41.69 -5.16 -62.36
C MET A 475 -42.68 -5.34 -63.52
N SER A 476 -43.92 -5.72 -63.19
CA SER A 476 -44.96 -6.04 -64.18
C SER A 476 -45.37 -4.88 -65.09
N SER A 477 -45.21 -3.64 -64.61
CA SER A 477 -45.52 -2.39 -65.31
C SER A 477 -44.45 -1.93 -66.28
N GLN A 478 -43.21 -2.46 -66.20
CA GLN A 478 -42.10 -1.96 -67.02
C GLN A 478 -42.44 -2.10 -68.51
N ARG A 479 -42.16 -1.06 -69.27
CA ARG A 479 -42.58 -0.91 -70.66
C ARG A 479 -42.15 -2.09 -71.55
N LEU A 480 -40.94 -2.63 -71.39
CA LEU A 480 -40.54 -3.83 -72.12
C LEU A 480 -41.28 -5.11 -71.66
N CYS A 481 -41.65 -5.24 -70.38
CA CYS A 481 -42.52 -6.31 -69.89
C CYS A 481 -43.94 -6.20 -70.46
N VAL A 482 -44.53 -5.00 -70.50
CA VAL A 482 -45.87 -4.77 -71.06
C VAL A 482 -45.89 -5.07 -72.56
N ALA A 483 -44.87 -4.60 -73.31
CA ALA A 483 -44.70 -4.90 -74.72
C ALA A 483 -44.53 -6.41 -75.00
N ALA A 484 -43.70 -7.10 -74.21
CA ALA A 484 -43.55 -8.55 -74.32
C ALA A 484 -44.83 -9.33 -73.93
N LYS A 485 -45.54 -8.93 -72.86
CA LYS A 485 -46.86 -9.51 -72.50
C LYS A 485 -47.86 -9.35 -73.65
N LYS A 486 -47.80 -8.25 -74.41
CA LYS A 486 -48.62 -8.05 -75.62
C LYS A 486 -48.17 -8.95 -76.77
N GLU A 487 -46.89 -8.98 -77.11
CA GLU A 487 -46.33 -9.81 -78.17
C GLU A 487 -46.67 -11.30 -77.98
N LEU A 488 -46.45 -11.84 -76.77
CA LEU A 488 -46.76 -13.23 -76.45
C LEU A 488 -48.26 -13.56 -76.61
N ARG A 489 -49.15 -12.61 -76.31
CA ARG A 489 -50.61 -12.75 -76.52
C ARG A 489 -50.99 -12.72 -78.00
N GLU A 490 -50.24 -12.02 -78.84
CA GLU A 490 -50.44 -11.98 -80.28
C GLU A 490 -49.89 -13.25 -80.96
N ASP A 491 -48.73 -13.75 -80.53
CA ASP A 491 -48.12 -15.03 -80.93
C ASP A 491 -49.05 -16.23 -80.68
N LEU A 492 -49.58 -16.33 -79.45
CA LEU A 492 -50.51 -17.40 -79.04
C LEU A 492 -51.84 -17.31 -79.81
N ARG A 493 -52.29 -16.10 -80.15
CA ARG A 493 -53.49 -15.87 -80.96
C ARG A 493 -53.25 -16.23 -82.43
N GLY A 494 -52.07 -15.93 -82.98
CA GLY A 494 -51.69 -16.28 -84.35
C GLY A 494 -51.57 -17.80 -84.58
N LYS A 495 -51.16 -18.56 -83.56
CA LYS A 495 -51.12 -20.03 -83.58
C LYS A 495 -52.50 -20.70 -83.43
N SER A 496 -53.56 -19.94 -83.14
CA SER A 496 -54.93 -20.46 -83.07
C SER A 496 -55.51 -20.59 -84.49
N SER A 497 -55.87 -21.81 -84.90
CA SER A 497 -56.34 -22.11 -86.27
C SER A 497 -57.48 -21.19 -86.75
N PRO A 498 -57.53 -20.82 -88.04
CA PRO A 498 -58.50 -19.88 -88.59
C PRO A 498 -59.92 -20.47 -88.63
N THR A 499 -60.60 -20.37 -87.48
CA THR A 499 -61.99 -20.83 -87.32
C THR A 499 -62.92 -19.96 -88.16
N ALA A 500 -63.31 -20.50 -89.32
CA ALA A 500 -64.37 -20.08 -90.24
C ALA A 500 -64.77 -18.59 -90.23
N LYS A 501 -64.48 -17.90 -91.34
CA LYS A 501 -65.01 -16.56 -91.69
C LYS A 501 -66.55 -16.53 -91.52
N GLN A 502 -67.07 -16.06 -90.38
CA GLN A 502 -68.48 -15.66 -90.31
C GLN A 502 -68.66 -14.34 -91.08
N PRO A 503 -69.61 -14.25 -92.02
CA PRO A 503 -69.84 -13.04 -92.79
C PRO A 503 -70.37 -11.91 -91.90
N GLY A 504 -69.90 -10.69 -92.15
CA GLY A 504 -70.05 -9.58 -91.22
C GLY A 504 -71.49 -9.18 -90.94
N ARG A 505 -71.88 -9.20 -89.66
CA ARG A 505 -73.04 -8.42 -89.17
C ARG A 505 -72.67 -6.94 -89.17
N LYS A 506 -73.17 -6.20 -90.17
CA LYS A 506 -73.24 -4.73 -90.14
C LYS A 506 -73.89 -4.29 -88.82
N ARG A 507 -73.14 -3.66 -87.91
CA ARG A 507 -73.73 -2.84 -86.84
C ARG A 507 -73.86 -1.40 -87.34
N GLN A 508 -74.97 -0.77 -87.00
CA GLN A 508 -75.43 0.45 -87.68
C GLN A 508 -74.71 1.70 -87.18
N ASN A 509 -74.68 2.72 -88.04
CA ASN A 509 -74.34 4.08 -87.65
C ASN A 509 -75.30 4.56 -86.55
N SER A 510 -74.77 5.07 -85.44
CA SER A 510 -75.49 5.95 -84.53
C SER A 510 -74.80 7.31 -84.51
N VAL A 511 -75.41 8.28 -85.18
CA VAL A 511 -74.93 9.66 -85.29
C VAL A 511 -75.42 10.48 -84.08
N ALA A 512 -74.71 11.56 -83.77
CA ALA A 512 -74.90 12.49 -82.64
C ALA A 512 -74.39 11.95 -81.28
N LYS A 513 -74.01 12.80 -80.32
CA LYS A 513 -74.25 14.25 -80.23
C LYS A 513 -73.12 15.00 -79.50
N ALA A 514 -72.79 16.17 -80.02
CA ALA A 514 -72.10 17.28 -79.33
C ALA A 514 -72.90 18.57 -79.62
N PRO A 515 -72.63 19.72 -78.98
CA PRO A 515 -71.68 19.99 -77.89
C PRO A 515 -72.36 20.56 -76.63
N SER A 516 -71.56 20.91 -75.61
CA SER A 516 -71.92 21.93 -74.61
C SER A 516 -70.66 22.66 -74.13
N GLN A 517 -70.42 23.86 -74.65
CA GLN A 517 -69.48 24.82 -74.06
C GLN A 517 -70.17 25.54 -72.89
N SER A 518 -69.43 25.86 -71.83
CA SER A 518 -69.81 26.94 -70.90
C SER A 518 -68.58 27.48 -70.17
N ASN A 519 -68.16 28.67 -70.58
CA ASN A 519 -67.63 29.80 -69.79
C ASN A 519 -66.71 29.47 -68.59
N GLU A 520 -65.43 29.84 -68.66
CA GLU A 520 -64.93 31.19 -68.32
C GLU A 520 -65.14 31.59 -66.85
N SER A 521 -64.05 31.60 -66.08
CA SER A 521 -63.86 32.53 -64.97
C SER A 521 -62.36 32.85 -64.84
N ASN A 522 -61.97 34.08 -65.17
CA ASN A 522 -60.58 34.54 -65.05
C ASN A 522 -60.17 34.67 -63.57
N PHE A 523 -58.93 34.30 -63.24
CA PHE A 523 -58.20 34.98 -62.17
C PHE A 523 -56.70 35.05 -62.47
N LEU A 524 -56.04 36.11 -61.98
CA LEU A 524 -54.65 36.45 -62.30
C LEU A 524 -53.72 36.19 -61.10
N GLY A 525 -52.47 35.83 -61.41
CA GLY A 525 -51.36 35.72 -60.46
C GLY A 525 -50.76 34.30 -60.40
N GLY A 526 -49.45 34.14 -60.19
CA GLY A 526 -48.42 35.19 -60.17
C GLY A 526 -47.10 34.75 -59.53
N HIS A 527 -46.05 34.60 -60.35
CA HIS A 527 -44.62 34.54 -60.01
C HIS A 527 -44.07 33.52 -58.98
N SER A 528 -42.80 33.16 -59.22
CA SER A 528 -41.90 32.39 -58.34
C SER A 528 -42.29 30.93 -58.05
N GLY A 529 -41.35 30.03 -57.78
CA GLY A 529 -39.89 30.17 -57.84
C GLY A 529 -39.23 29.01 -57.08
N GLY A 530 -38.18 28.40 -57.64
CA GLY A 530 -37.59 27.18 -57.07
C GLY A 530 -36.96 27.41 -55.68
N SER A 531 -37.33 26.56 -54.72
CA SER A 531 -36.67 26.45 -53.41
C SER A 531 -36.52 24.98 -53.04
N GLY A 532 -35.31 24.54 -52.71
CA GLY A 532 -35.02 23.14 -52.38
C GLY A 532 -35.74 22.64 -51.12
N LYS A 533 -35.99 21.32 -51.07
CA LYS A 533 -36.57 20.66 -49.89
C LYS A 533 -35.60 20.77 -48.70
N TYR A 534 -36.03 21.39 -47.60
CA TYR A 534 -35.35 21.31 -46.31
C TYR A 534 -35.80 20.04 -45.55
N PRO A 535 -34.91 19.40 -44.76
CA PRO A 535 -35.28 18.22 -43.97
C PRO A 535 -36.25 18.55 -42.84
N GLU A 536 -37.04 17.55 -42.42
CA GLU A 536 -38.17 17.71 -41.49
C GLU A 536 -37.80 18.17 -40.07
N ARG A 537 -38.81 18.67 -39.35
CA ARG A 537 -38.69 19.14 -37.96
C ARG A 537 -38.99 18.02 -36.96
N SER A 538 -38.12 17.87 -35.96
CA SER A 538 -38.30 16.89 -34.88
C SER A 538 -39.52 17.18 -34.01
N ASN A 539 -40.33 16.16 -33.72
CA ASN A 539 -41.60 16.23 -33.00
C ASN A 539 -41.50 15.93 -31.47
N HIS A 540 -40.30 15.98 -30.90
CA HIS A 540 -40.02 15.52 -29.52
C HIS A 540 -40.83 16.26 -28.44
N GLY A 541 -41.06 17.57 -28.58
CA GLY A 541 -41.88 18.34 -27.63
C GLY A 541 -43.32 17.83 -27.55
N SER A 542 -43.97 17.67 -28.69
CA SER A 542 -45.33 17.12 -28.78
C SER A 542 -45.43 15.68 -28.27
N ARG A 543 -44.37 14.87 -28.47
CA ARG A 543 -44.27 13.52 -27.87
C ARG A 543 -44.19 13.57 -26.34
N LEU A 544 -43.47 14.52 -25.75
CA LEU A 544 -43.39 14.69 -24.29
C LEU A 544 -44.74 15.15 -23.71
N GLU A 545 -45.38 16.14 -24.32
CA GLU A 545 -46.70 16.65 -23.89
C GLU A 545 -47.78 15.56 -23.97
N THR A 546 -47.75 14.72 -25.00
CA THR A 546 -48.70 13.60 -25.18
C THR A 546 -48.43 12.43 -24.25
N ARG A 547 -47.15 12.07 -24.00
CA ARG A 547 -46.79 10.91 -23.16
C ARG A 547 -46.69 11.22 -21.66
N GLY A 548 -46.51 12.47 -21.24
CA GLY A 548 -46.47 12.84 -19.83
C GLY A 548 -47.69 12.34 -19.04
N PRO A 549 -48.94 12.66 -19.47
CA PRO A 549 -50.16 12.16 -18.84
C PRO A 549 -50.29 10.63 -18.84
N LEU A 550 -49.83 9.96 -19.92
CA LEU A 550 -49.83 8.49 -20.04
C LEU A 550 -48.81 7.80 -19.11
N LEU A 551 -47.90 8.56 -18.50
CA LEU A 551 -46.89 8.10 -17.53
C LEU A 551 -47.12 8.69 -16.13
N GLU A 552 -48.38 9.08 -15.86
CA GLU A 552 -48.89 9.66 -14.60
C GLU A 552 -48.08 10.88 -14.11
N ARG A 553 -47.43 11.61 -15.03
CA ARG A 553 -46.64 12.81 -14.70
C ARG A 553 -47.56 13.98 -14.39
N LEU A 554 -47.21 14.75 -13.37
CA LEU A 554 -47.88 16.02 -13.08
C LEU A 554 -47.69 16.98 -14.26
N HIS A 555 -48.74 17.74 -14.60
CA HIS A 555 -48.72 18.65 -15.75
C HIS A 555 -47.55 19.65 -15.67
N SER A 556 -47.21 20.14 -14.47
CA SER A 556 -46.05 21.01 -14.22
C SER A 556 -44.70 20.32 -14.45
N GLU A 557 -44.58 19.02 -14.17
CA GLU A 557 -43.38 18.21 -14.44
C GLU A 557 -43.20 18.00 -15.96
N THR A 558 -44.29 17.69 -16.66
CA THR A 558 -44.30 17.60 -18.13
C THR A 558 -43.96 18.94 -18.78
N GLN A 559 -44.60 20.03 -18.35
CA GLN A 559 -44.38 21.38 -18.89
C GLN A 559 -42.94 21.86 -18.65
N ALA A 560 -42.39 21.67 -17.44
CA ALA A 560 -41.00 21.99 -17.13
C ALA A 560 -40.03 21.15 -17.99
N THR A 561 -40.30 19.86 -18.18
CA THR A 561 -39.47 18.98 -19.02
C THR A 561 -39.51 19.40 -20.49
N THR A 562 -40.67 19.76 -21.04
CA THR A 562 -40.81 20.27 -22.41
C THR A 562 -40.09 21.61 -22.60
N GLN A 563 -40.11 22.50 -21.59
CA GLN A 563 -39.34 23.75 -21.63
C GLN A 563 -37.82 23.52 -21.55
N LEU A 564 -37.37 22.56 -20.73
CA LEU A 564 -35.97 22.17 -20.59
C LEU A 564 -35.41 21.43 -21.82
N ALA A 565 -36.27 20.76 -22.60
CA ALA A 565 -35.89 20.15 -23.88
C ALA A 565 -35.48 21.17 -24.96
N GLY A 566 -35.81 22.46 -24.76
CA GLY A 566 -35.41 23.57 -25.63
C GLY A 566 -36.37 23.84 -26.79
N ARG A 567 -36.01 24.82 -27.64
CA ARG A 567 -36.74 25.10 -28.90
C ARG A 567 -36.28 24.14 -29.99
N ILE A 568 -37.16 23.87 -30.95
CA ILE A 568 -36.99 22.88 -32.02
C ILE A 568 -35.83 23.25 -32.97
N PHE A 569 -34.62 22.86 -32.57
CA PHE A 569 -33.39 22.81 -33.36
C PHE A 569 -32.70 21.46 -33.12
N LYS A 570 -31.76 21.06 -33.97
CA LYS A 570 -31.23 19.69 -33.98
C LYS A 570 -30.43 19.38 -32.70
N GLY A 571 -30.84 18.33 -31.96
CA GLY A 571 -30.10 17.77 -30.81
C GLY A 571 -30.58 18.25 -29.44
N GLY A 572 -31.76 17.82 -28.98
CA GLY A 572 -32.23 18.04 -27.61
C GLY A 572 -31.61 17.03 -26.63
N ILE A 573 -30.92 17.50 -25.59
CA ILE A 573 -30.34 16.66 -24.52
C ILE A 573 -31.28 16.67 -23.31
N VAL A 574 -31.69 15.49 -22.83
CA VAL A 574 -32.47 15.36 -21.59
C VAL A 574 -31.51 15.35 -20.39
N VAL A 575 -31.57 16.39 -19.55
CA VAL A 575 -30.73 16.51 -18.34
C VAL A 575 -31.56 16.24 -17.08
N ALA A 576 -31.35 15.09 -16.46
CA ALA A 576 -32.00 14.73 -15.19
C ALA A 576 -31.28 15.35 -13.99
N LEU A 577 -31.71 16.53 -13.54
CA LEU A 577 -31.18 17.20 -12.35
C LEU A 577 -31.77 16.58 -11.07
N GLN A 578 -31.03 15.68 -10.41
CA GLN A 578 -31.41 15.13 -9.11
C GLN A 578 -31.20 16.18 -8.01
N GLN A 579 -32.28 16.66 -7.39
CA GLN A 579 -32.20 17.57 -6.24
C GLN A 579 -31.64 16.88 -4.99
N PRO A 580 -30.90 17.61 -4.12
CA PRO A 580 -30.38 17.05 -2.87
C PRO A 580 -31.51 16.61 -1.93
N ARG A 581 -31.51 15.33 -1.57
CA ARG A 581 -32.36 14.80 -0.50
C ARG A 581 -31.77 15.17 0.87
N HIS A 582 -32.62 15.34 1.86
CA HIS A 582 -32.23 15.64 3.26
C HIS A 582 -31.36 14.54 3.91
N SER A 583 -31.30 13.35 3.29
CA SER A 583 -30.52 12.18 3.72
C SER A 583 -29.16 12.03 3.01
N HIS A 584 -28.64 13.06 2.33
CA HIS A 584 -27.29 12.98 1.76
C HIS A 584 -26.21 13.05 2.85
N PRO A 585 -25.14 12.23 2.77
CA PRO A 585 -24.10 12.16 3.80
C PRO A 585 -23.08 13.31 3.70
N PHE A 586 -23.56 14.56 3.62
CA PHE A 586 -22.69 15.75 3.52
C PHE A 586 -21.76 15.91 4.74
N GLY A 587 -22.19 15.44 5.92
CA GLY A 587 -21.37 15.42 7.14
C GLY A 587 -20.25 14.37 7.16
N GLU A 588 -20.28 13.40 6.24
CA GLU A 588 -19.24 12.35 6.11
C GLU A 588 -18.17 12.70 5.05
N GLY A 589 -18.24 13.91 4.49
CA GLY A 589 -17.27 14.42 3.51
C GLY A 589 -17.55 14.02 2.06
N LEU A 590 -16.72 14.56 1.16
CA LEU A 590 -16.96 14.53 -0.29
C LEU A 590 -17.05 13.09 -0.85
N ASP A 591 -16.19 12.18 -0.37
CA ASP A 591 -16.18 10.80 -0.87
C ASP A 591 -17.45 10.03 -0.50
N ALA A 592 -18.08 10.32 0.64
CA ALA A 592 -19.36 9.71 1.01
C ALA A 592 -20.48 10.18 0.08
N VAL A 593 -20.48 11.47 -0.27
CA VAL A 593 -21.41 12.05 -1.24
C VAL A 593 -21.19 11.44 -2.64
N ILE A 594 -19.95 11.30 -3.10
CA ILE A 594 -19.62 10.65 -4.38
C ILE A 594 -20.07 9.18 -4.39
N ARG A 595 -19.80 8.42 -3.31
CA ARG A 595 -20.24 7.02 -3.18
C ARG A 595 -21.77 6.89 -3.23
N GLU A 596 -22.52 7.77 -2.55
CA GLU A 596 -23.99 7.71 -2.58
C GLU A 596 -24.56 8.14 -3.94
N CYS A 597 -24.00 9.17 -4.60
CA CYS A 597 -24.40 9.55 -5.96
C CYS A 597 -24.16 8.40 -6.97
N HIS A 598 -23.03 7.70 -6.87
CA HIS A 598 -22.74 6.52 -7.69
C HIS A 598 -23.68 5.35 -7.37
N ARG A 599 -24.02 5.12 -6.10
CA ARG A 599 -25.00 4.12 -5.64
C ARG A 599 -26.41 4.42 -6.16
N ALA A 600 -26.84 5.68 -6.12
CA ALA A 600 -28.12 6.13 -6.65
C ALA A 600 -28.19 5.95 -8.17
N SER A 601 -27.15 6.39 -8.90
CA SER A 601 -27.05 6.21 -10.36
C SER A 601 -27.11 4.73 -10.75
N LYS A 602 -26.41 3.84 -10.03
CA LYS A 602 -26.48 2.38 -10.26
C LYS A 602 -27.86 1.75 -10.03
N ARG A 603 -28.70 2.31 -9.15
CA ARG A 603 -30.11 1.89 -9.02
C ARG A 603 -30.92 2.35 -10.23
N VAL A 604 -30.88 3.64 -10.56
CA VAL A 604 -31.61 4.21 -11.72
C VAL A 604 -31.23 3.52 -13.04
N MET A 605 -29.97 3.15 -13.22
CA MET A 605 -29.49 2.39 -14.39
C MET A 605 -30.11 0.99 -14.49
N ARG A 606 -30.23 0.25 -13.37
CA ARG A 606 -30.85 -1.09 -13.33
C ARG A 606 -32.35 -1.05 -13.62
N ASP A 607 -33.01 0.05 -13.26
CA ASP A 607 -34.47 0.15 -13.33
C ASP A 607 -34.97 0.73 -14.67
N LYS A 608 -34.10 1.34 -15.51
CA LYS A 608 -34.53 2.20 -16.64
C LYS A 608 -33.66 2.26 -17.92
N GLU A 609 -32.53 1.54 -18.02
CA GLU A 609 -31.67 1.43 -19.22
C GLU A 609 -31.55 2.70 -20.14
N PRO A 610 -30.95 3.80 -19.66
CA PRO A 610 -30.77 5.02 -20.45
C PRO A 610 -29.59 4.90 -21.45
N CYS A 611 -29.79 5.32 -22.69
CA CYS A 611 -28.80 5.17 -23.77
C CYS A 611 -27.51 6.02 -23.61
N ILE A 612 -27.58 7.16 -22.91
CA ILE A 612 -26.43 8.03 -22.58
C ILE A 612 -26.63 8.60 -21.16
N LEU A 613 -25.56 8.67 -20.37
CA LEU A 613 -25.55 9.25 -19.02
C LEU A 613 -24.51 10.37 -18.89
N LEU A 614 -24.91 11.52 -18.36
CA LEU A 614 -24.04 12.66 -18.07
C LEU A 614 -24.27 13.17 -16.63
N CYS A 615 -23.27 13.03 -15.77
CA CYS A 615 -23.35 13.41 -14.36
C CYS A 615 -22.75 14.81 -14.12
N ALA A 616 -23.61 15.82 -13.96
CA ALA A 616 -23.20 17.18 -13.59
C ALA A 616 -23.48 17.46 -12.10
N GLY A 617 -22.45 17.39 -11.25
CA GLY A 617 -22.55 17.69 -9.82
C GLY A 617 -22.16 19.14 -9.51
N LYS A 618 -23.05 19.92 -8.88
CA LYS A 618 -22.73 21.26 -8.36
C LYS A 618 -22.33 21.16 -6.88
N ALA A 619 -21.03 21.08 -6.62
CA ALA A 619 -20.50 21.05 -5.25
C ALA A 619 -20.77 22.39 -4.54
N TRP A 620 -21.50 22.34 -3.43
CA TRP A 620 -21.58 23.43 -2.48
C TRP A 620 -20.46 23.25 -1.45
N LEU A 621 -19.47 24.14 -1.50
CA LEU A 621 -18.46 24.25 -0.44
C LEU A 621 -19.12 24.88 0.82
N PRO A 622 -18.75 24.44 2.03
CA PRO A 622 -19.25 25.04 3.26
C PRO A 622 -18.79 26.49 3.40
N ASP A 623 -19.66 27.34 3.96
CA ASP A 623 -19.43 28.78 4.08
C ASP A 623 -18.18 29.11 4.91
N THR A 624 -17.12 29.49 4.20
CA THR A 624 -15.83 29.90 4.73
C THR A 624 -15.53 31.27 4.14
N LYS A 625 -15.33 32.27 5.01
CA LYS A 625 -15.42 33.70 4.68
C LYS A 625 -14.19 34.25 3.95
N GLN A 626 -13.81 33.63 2.82
CA GLN A 626 -12.56 33.94 2.09
C GLN A 626 -12.64 33.83 0.55
N SER A 627 -13.81 33.57 -0.03
CA SER A 627 -14.00 33.37 -1.48
C SER A 627 -14.10 34.67 -2.32
N ASP A 628 -14.31 35.84 -1.70
CA ASP A 628 -14.59 37.13 -2.36
C ASP A 628 -13.45 37.74 -3.21
N LYS A 629 -12.36 37.02 -3.49
CA LYS A 629 -11.19 37.53 -4.22
C LYS A 629 -10.71 36.73 -5.43
N GLN A 630 -11.43 35.70 -5.88
CA GLN A 630 -11.13 35.02 -7.16
C GLN A 630 -12.37 34.94 -8.06
N LYS A 631 -12.70 36.07 -8.69
CA LYS A 631 -13.73 36.15 -9.74
C LYS A 631 -13.10 36.12 -11.13
N GLY A 632 -12.58 34.96 -11.53
CA GLY A 632 -12.02 34.74 -12.86
C GLY A 632 -11.07 33.55 -12.94
N ASP A 633 -11.62 32.37 -13.24
CA ASP A 633 -10.94 31.29 -13.99
C ASP A 633 -11.93 30.17 -14.35
N ALA A 634 -12.94 30.50 -15.17
CA ALA A 634 -13.96 29.55 -15.63
C ALA A 634 -13.53 28.71 -16.87
N TYR A 635 -12.28 28.87 -17.33
CA TYR A 635 -11.76 28.33 -18.60
C TYR A 635 -10.77 27.16 -18.43
N ARG A 636 -10.92 26.35 -17.37
CA ARG A 636 -10.09 25.15 -17.12
C ARG A 636 -10.89 23.87 -16.83
N LEU A 637 -11.99 23.68 -17.56
CA LEU A 637 -12.72 22.40 -17.61
C LEU A 637 -12.74 21.77 -19.02
N GLU A 638 -11.86 22.20 -19.91
CA GLU A 638 -11.58 21.46 -21.14
C GLU A 638 -10.58 20.32 -20.87
N SER A 639 -10.90 19.12 -21.36
CA SER A 639 -9.96 18.01 -21.59
C SER A 639 -9.24 17.37 -20.38
N ILE A 640 -9.90 17.21 -19.22
CA ILE A 640 -9.48 16.18 -18.24
C ILE A 640 -9.94 14.79 -18.75
N LYS A 641 -8.99 13.87 -18.90
CA LYS A 641 -9.14 12.56 -19.58
C LYS A 641 -10.06 11.59 -18.83
N ALA A 642 -11.37 11.65 -19.10
CA ALA A 642 -12.35 10.68 -18.58
C ALA A 642 -11.99 9.20 -18.90
N LEU A 643 -11.36 8.96 -20.06
CA LEU A 643 -10.90 7.64 -20.52
C LEU A 643 -9.74 7.03 -19.70
N THR A 644 -8.99 7.83 -18.92
CA THR A 644 -7.85 7.30 -18.15
C THR A 644 -8.30 6.69 -16.82
N VAL A 645 -9.20 7.35 -16.08
CA VAL A 645 -9.63 6.91 -14.73
C VAL A 645 -10.33 5.55 -14.77
N LEU A 646 -11.18 5.32 -15.77
CA LEU A 646 -11.87 4.03 -15.97
C LEU A 646 -10.88 2.87 -16.23
N LYS A 647 -9.76 3.14 -16.91
CA LYS A 647 -8.77 2.10 -17.25
C LYS A 647 -7.89 1.72 -16.05
N THR A 648 -7.67 2.63 -15.10
CA THR A 648 -6.92 2.33 -13.86
C THR A 648 -7.76 1.51 -12.88
N CYS A 649 -9.04 1.83 -12.66
CA CYS A 649 -9.86 1.11 -11.68
C CYS A 649 -10.20 -0.34 -12.08
N MET A 650 -10.22 -0.66 -13.37
CA MET A 650 -10.41 -2.05 -13.86
C MET A 650 -9.29 -3.00 -13.42
N TYR A 651 -8.06 -2.49 -13.26
CA TYR A 651 -6.88 -3.30 -12.88
C TYR A 651 -6.76 -3.58 -11.36
N SER A 652 -7.70 -3.11 -10.55
CA SER A 652 -7.70 -3.31 -9.09
C SER A 652 -8.90 -4.11 -8.58
N LEU A 653 -9.52 -4.92 -9.45
CA LEU A 653 -10.73 -5.70 -9.15
C LEU A 653 -10.60 -7.21 -9.41
N THR A 654 -9.38 -7.72 -9.59
CA THR A 654 -9.07 -9.15 -9.73
C THR A 654 -8.51 -9.81 -8.47
N GLU A 655 -8.45 -9.10 -7.35
CA GLU A 655 -8.00 -9.62 -6.04
C GLU A 655 -8.97 -9.21 -4.91
N GLN A 656 -10.13 -9.88 -4.77
CA GLN A 656 -10.80 -10.13 -3.47
C GLN A 656 -12.11 -10.91 -3.62
N THR A 657 -12.04 -12.24 -3.38
CA THR A 657 -13.07 -13.21 -2.92
C THR A 657 -12.51 -14.63 -3.19
N VAL A 658 -12.59 -15.64 -2.33
CA VAL A 658 -13.30 -15.81 -1.04
C VAL A 658 -12.36 -16.45 -0.01
N SER A 659 -12.36 -15.94 1.22
CA SER A 659 -12.21 -16.72 2.44
C SER A 659 -12.92 -15.97 3.56
N ASP A 660 -13.96 -16.59 4.12
CA ASP A 660 -14.11 -16.78 5.56
C ASP A 660 -15.30 -17.70 5.80
N SER A 661 -15.07 -18.76 6.58
CA SER A 661 -16.11 -19.68 7.03
C SER A 661 -16.50 -19.35 8.47
N ASP A 662 -17.74 -19.74 8.81
CA ASP A 662 -18.26 -19.88 10.17
C ASP A 662 -18.47 -18.60 11.00
N ILE A 663 -19.67 -18.48 11.58
CA ILE A 663 -19.86 -18.66 13.02
C ILE A 663 -21.36 -18.83 13.36
N LEU A 664 -21.67 -19.94 14.04
CA LEU A 664 -22.82 -20.23 14.92
C LEU A 664 -24.24 -19.77 14.47
N GLN A 665 -25.10 -20.75 14.18
CA GLN A 665 -25.83 -21.43 15.28
C GLN A 665 -26.16 -22.89 14.93
#